data_AF-C0GHN1-F1
#
_entry.id   AF-C0GHN1-F1
#
_cell.length_a   1.000
_cell.length_b   1.000
_cell.length_c   1.000
_cell.angle_alpha   90.00
_cell.angle_beta   90.00
_cell.angle_gamma   90.00
#
_symmetry.space_group_name_H-M   'P 1'
#
loop_
_entity.id
_entity.type
_entity.pdbx_description
1 polymer ?
#
loop_
_entity_poly.entity_id
_entity_poly.type
_entity_poly.pdbx_seq_one_letter_code
_entity_poly.pdbx_strand_id
1 'polypeptide(L)'
;MRKAALILGLMVVAAVVAFLVMQQARQDIHNTIQQFFSGAGQGKEVAADYLDESFQGKEALLKSLADSELFFLEEIEEIRLQSFNSATVSLVMGLGEDRSHMVEAQMARTPQGWKISSFPELALVPVAIVLNETPETVTFLTADGLELSFNRSADIQSAGEGAPKAGMLVGVGDEIAYFAAFTPGEINKLLTVTEATLEGELAGFLPTTEDTAFFRQEEGLHTADRSDLIVGMENLTVYWQDDLIKAVTMPEEFVPQTIRAALNTTDFRGLLHENVQLSGQSPLTLEDRISGNSLRAAAGVVTITASDNEVRVVLPSGESQGFDNRLYITADSGRISIDSLSRGNPRFTPSYAGHLEVRAFNGQLQLVNEVPLDTYLYSVVPSEMPVSFGVEPLKVQAVAARSYAVSSIYRSGFRAYAAHVDDSVSSQVYNNVPEYPESTRAVNETSGRILTYGDAIADTRFFSTSSGVTANFEEVWHDPATGAFPASPVSYLVSGPQLKSGSLPDVSGEEGARKFFTSGDWDSYDKASPWFRWEVEMTREELEDSIKQFLPERQRAQSDYVLTEENGRFVAKEIPADPLGKLEDLRVIQRGEGGNIMELEIAGENGTYRLLKEYTIRFTLRPVRTSGSRDIILKRHDGSTLSNYTILPSTFMVLDIERDNNNQITNIRFRGGGNGHGVGMSQFGVRGLAENGYNFEQILAHFYPGTVLEQLY
;
A
#
# COMPACT_ATOMS: atom_id res chain seq x y z
N MET A 1 10.19 63.65 73.40
CA MET A 1 10.28 64.35 72.10
C MET A 1 11.49 63.92 71.25
N ARG A 2 12.74 64.09 71.69
CA ARG A 2 13.93 63.69 70.88
C ARG A 2 13.99 62.18 70.51
N LYS A 3 13.64 61.26 71.42
CA LYS A 3 13.57 59.81 71.11
C LYS A 3 12.46 59.45 70.12
N ALA A 4 11.32 60.14 70.17
CA ALA A 4 10.20 59.92 69.25
C ALA A 4 10.52 60.44 67.83
N ALA A 5 11.21 61.59 67.72
CA ALA A 5 11.69 62.10 66.44
C ALA A 5 12.78 61.21 65.81
N LEU A 6 13.65 60.60 66.62
CA LEU A 6 14.65 59.62 66.14
C LEU A 6 13.99 58.33 65.63
N ILE A 7 12.99 57.82 66.35
CA ILE A 7 12.21 56.63 65.92
C ILE A 7 11.43 56.93 64.63
N LEU A 8 10.80 58.10 64.54
CA LEU A 8 10.10 58.53 63.32
C LEU A 8 11.07 58.69 62.15
N GLY A 9 12.25 59.29 62.38
CA GLY A 9 13.30 59.39 61.36
C GLY A 9 13.85 58.04 60.91
N LEU A 10 14.06 57.09 61.83
CA LEU A 10 14.46 55.71 61.52
C LEU A 10 13.37 54.95 60.77
N MET A 11 12.09 55.14 61.11
CA MET A 11 10.97 54.56 60.38
C MET A 11 10.85 55.14 58.97
N VAL A 12 11.08 56.45 58.78
CA VAL A 12 11.09 57.08 57.47
C VAL A 12 12.27 56.58 56.63
N VAL A 13 13.47 56.47 57.21
CA VAL A 13 14.64 55.90 56.52
C VAL A 13 14.40 54.42 56.17
N ALA A 14 13.87 53.63 57.09
CA ALA A 14 13.53 52.23 56.83
C ALA A 14 12.46 52.08 55.75
N ALA A 15 11.45 52.95 55.74
CA ALA A 15 10.42 52.97 54.70
C ALA A 15 10.99 53.37 53.33
N VAL A 16 11.89 54.36 53.27
CA VAL A 16 12.57 54.77 52.04
C VAL A 16 13.50 53.66 51.53
N VAL A 17 14.26 53.02 52.41
CA VAL A 17 15.13 51.88 52.06
C VAL A 17 14.29 50.71 51.57
N ALA A 18 13.19 50.37 52.25
CA ALA A 18 12.28 49.31 51.82
C ALA A 18 11.65 49.62 50.44
N PHE A 19 11.24 50.87 50.21
CA PHE A 19 10.71 51.33 48.93
C PHE A 19 11.74 51.20 47.79
N LEU A 20 12.98 51.63 48.03
CA LEU A 20 14.08 51.50 47.05
C LEU A 20 14.42 50.04 46.77
N VAL A 21 14.45 49.18 47.80
CA VAL A 21 14.68 47.73 47.64
C VAL A 21 13.54 47.08 46.84
N MET A 22 12.29 47.48 47.07
CA MET A 22 11.14 47.00 46.30
C MET A 22 11.16 47.46 44.84
N GLN A 23 11.55 48.72 44.58
CA GLN A 23 11.72 49.20 43.20
C GLN A 23 12.85 48.46 42.47
N GLN A 24 14.00 48.26 43.13
CA GLN A 24 15.11 47.51 42.56
C GLN A 24 14.68 46.06 42.25
N ALA A 25 13.98 45.40 43.18
CA ALA A 25 13.50 44.04 42.95
C ALA A 25 12.55 43.95 41.74
N ARG A 26 11.65 44.92 41.56
CA ARG A 26 10.79 44.98 40.36
C ARG A 26 11.60 45.16 39.07
N GLN A 27 12.61 46.02 39.08
CA GLN A 27 13.48 46.23 37.91
C GLN A 27 14.28 44.97 37.58
N ASP A 28 14.82 44.29 38.59
CA ASP A 28 15.58 43.05 38.41
C ASP A 28 14.68 41.94 37.84
N ILE A 29 13.46 41.80 38.35
CA ILE A 29 12.45 40.86 37.83
C ILE A 29 12.10 41.19 36.37
N HIS A 30 11.83 42.47 36.07
CA HIS A 30 11.53 42.93 34.71
C HIS A 30 12.65 42.56 33.72
N ASN A 31 13.91 42.85 34.09
CA ASN A 31 15.07 42.50 33.27
C ASN A 31 15.22 40.98 33.09
N THR A 32 14.98 40.20 34.15
CA THR A 32 15.04 38.73 34.12
C THR A 32 14.05 38.16 33.10
N ILE A 33 12.80 38.63 33.12
CA ILE A 33 11.76 38.19 32.17
C ILE A 33 12.13 38.57 30.73
N GLN A 34 12.53 39.82 30.50
CA GLN A 34 12.94 40.29 29.17
C GLN A 34 14.10 39.47 28.60
N GLN A 35 15.09 39.17 29.42
CA GLN A 35 16.24 38.35 29.02
C GLN A 35 15.88 36.88 28.80
N PHE A 36 14.95 36.33 29.57
CA PHE A 36 14.44 34.97 29.37
C PHE A 36 13.82 34.81 27.98
N PHE A 37 12.85 35.66 27.61
CA PHE A 37 12.19 35.58 26.30
C PHE A 37 13.12 35.95 25.15
N SER A 38 14.00 36.95 25.33
CA SER A 38 15.02 37.29 24.32
C SER A 38 16.02 36.14 24.10
N GLY A 39 16.39 35.45 25.18
CA GLY A 39 17.27 34.28 25.12
C GLY A 39 16.61 33.07 24.47
N ALA A 40 15.29 32.89 24.65
CA ALA A 40 14.57 31.76 24.08
C ALA A 40 14.63 31.75 22.54
N GLY A 41 14.50 32.92 21.91
CA GLY A 41 14.67 33.08 20.46
C GLY A 41 16.11 32.97 19.94
N GLN A 42 17.13 33.01 20.82
CA GLN A 42 18.55 32.90 20.45
C GLN A 42 19.14 31.51 20.69
N GLY A 43 18.42 30.64 21.43
CA GLY A 43 18.82 29.27 21.72
C GLY A 43 18.48 28.85 23.16
N LYS A 44 18.03 27.60 23.32
CA LYS A 44 17.50 27.05 24.59
C LYS A 44 18.41 27.22 25.81
N GLU A 45 19.73 27.16 25.61
CA GLU A 45 20.71 27.27 26.70
C GLU A 45 20.74 28.65 27.36
N VAL A 46 20.50 29.73 26.60
CA VAL A 46 20.54 31.10 27.12
C VAL A 46 19.32 31.41 27.99
N ALA A 47 18.14 30.92 27.59
CA ALA A 47 16.92 31.07 28.39
C ALA A 47 16.92 30.19 29.65
N ALA A 48 17.54 29.00 29.58
CA ALA A 48 17.61 28.08 30.70
C ALA A 48 18.26 28.70 31.95
N ASP A 49 19.22 29.62 31.76
CA ASP A 49 19.90 30.34 32.84
C ASP A 49 18.93 31.16 33.69
N TYR A 50 17.78 31.59 33.17
CA TYR A 50 16.80 32.41 33.90
C TYR A 50 15.74 31.58 34.64
N LEU A 51 15.77 30.26 34.51
CA LEU A 51 14.88 29.33 35.22
C LEU A 51 15.53 28.86 36.53
N ASP A 52 14.74 28.80 37.60
CA ASP A 52 15.18 28.29 38.90
C ASP A 52 15.55 26.80 38.79
N GLU A 53 16.48 26.31 39.61
CA GLU A 53 16.87 24.89 39.62
C GLU A 53 15.68 23.94 39.88
N SER A 54 14.69 24.38 40.66
CA SER A 54 13.50 23.61 41.01
C SER A 54 12.40 23.60 39.95
N PHE A 55 12.52 24.40 38.88
CA PHE A 55 11.53 24.52 37.82
C PHE A 55 11.30 23.16 37.13
N GLN A 56 10.04 22.71 37.09
CA GLN A 56 9.63 21.46 36.45
C GLN A 56 9.31 21.67 34.98
N GLY A 57 9.66 20.72 34.10
CA GLY A 57 9.32 20.81 32.68
C GLY A 57 10.14 21.82 31.86
N LYS A 58 11.35 22.19 32.31
CA LYS A 58 12.24 23.16 31.63
C LYS A 58 12.38 22.89 30.14
N GLU A 59 12.68 21.64 29.79
CA GLU A 59 12.97 21.26 28.40
C GLU A 59 11.75 21.41 27.48
N ALA A 60 10.56 21.06 27.98
CA ALA A 60 9.30 21.22 27.25
C ALA A 60 8.99 22.70 27.00
N LEU A 61 9.05 23.54 28.04
CA LEU A 61 8.82 24.98 27.91
C LEU A 61 9.81 25.63 26.92
N LEU A 62 11.10 25.32 27.04
CA LEU A 62 12.13 25.85 26.15
C LEU A 62 12.00 25.32 24.71
N LYS A 63 11.40 24.14 24.51
CA LYS A 63 11.06 23.63 23.18
C LYS A 63 9.91 24.43 22.56
N SER A 64 8.85 24.70 23.32
CA SER A 64 7.71 25.49 22.83
C SER A 64 8.11 26.93 22.51
N LEU A 65 8.88 27.58 23.40
CA LEU A 65 9.36 28.96 23.22
C LEU A 65 10.44 29.11 22.13
N ALA A 66 10.94 28.01 21.54
CA ALA A 66 11.91 28.10 20.45
C ALA A 66 11.27 28.61 19.16
N ASP A 67 9.95 28.47 19.00
CA ASP A 67 9.18 29.11 17.94
C ASP A 67 8.84 30.55 18.35
N SER A 68 9.81 31.45 18.18
CA SER A 68 9.69 32.85 18.60
C SER A 68 8.72 33.68 17.76
N GLU A 69 8.26 33.16 16.62
CA GLU A 69 7.19 33.80 15.84
C GLU A 69 5.82 33.50 16.46
N LEU A 70 5.69 32.33 17.08
CA LEU A 70 4.45 31.93 17.75
C LEU A 70 4.39 32.37 19.21
N PHE A 71 5.45 32.19 20.00
CA PHE A 71 5.45 32.56 21.43
C PHE A 71 6.48 33.64 21.75
N PHE A 72 6.00 34.85 22.04
CA PHE A 72 6.86 35.96 22.43
C PHE A 72 6.25 36.83 23.52
N LEU A 73 7.09 37.59 24.22
CA LEU A 73 6.63 38.55 25.23
C LEU A 73 6.17 39.83 24.54
N GLU A 74 4.89 40.18 24.68
CA GLU A 74 4.37 41.48 24.25
C GLU A 74 4.57 42.53 25.33
N GLU A 75 4.07 42.25 26.54
CA GLU A 75 4.06 43.21 27.64
C GLU A 75 4.20 42.52 29.01
N ILE A 76 4.85 43.20 29.96
CA ILE A 76 4.82 42.85 31.38
C ILE A 76 3.79 43.76 32.05
N GLU A 77 2.60 43.24 32.30
CA GLU A 77 1.46 44.03 32.80
C GLU A 77 1.62 44.39 34.28
N GLU A 78 2.00 43.41 35.11
CA GLU A 78 2.12 43.63 36.56
C GLU A 78 3.21 42.78 37.21
N ILE A 79 3.93 43.36 38.18
CA ILE A 79 4.85 42.64 39.08
C ILE A 79 4.39 42.82 40.52
N ARG A 80 3.82 41.75 41.10
CA ARG A 80 3.38 41.68 42.51
C ARG A 80 4.41 40.97 43.38
N LEU A 81 5.13 41.73 44.18
CA LEU A 81 6.01 41.16 45.22
C LEU A 81 5.14 40.55 46.33
N GLN A 82 5.23 39.24 46.52
CA GLN A 82 4.51 38.54 47.60
C GLN A 82 5.34 38.52 48.89
N SER A 83 6.67 38.44 48.76
CA SER A 83 7.62 38.48 49.87
C SER A 83 8.97 39.06 49.41
N PHE A 84 9.98 39.07 50.29
CA PHE A 84 11.36 39.45 49.91
C PHE A 84 12.00 38.48 48.90
N ASN A 85 11.46 37.25 48.80
CA ASN A 85 12.04 36.16 48.02
C ASN A 85 11.08 35.59 46.96
N SER A 86 9.86 36.09 46.86
CA SER A 86 8.86 35.60 45.90
C SER A 86 8.04 36.72 45.28
N ALA A 87 7.70 36.56 44.01
CA ALA A 87 6.86 37.49 43.28
C ALA A 87 6.01 36.74 42.24
N THR A 88 4.86 37.30 41.89
CA THR A 88 4.07 36.88 40.73
C THR A 88 4.19 37.96 39.66
N VAL A 89 4.33 37.54 38.42
CA VAL A 89 4.40 38.43 37.26
C VAL A 89 3.28 38.07 36.31
N SER A 90 2.40 39.03 36.03
CA SER A 90 1.38 38.92 34.99
C SER A 90 1.98 39.42 33.67
N LEU A 91 1.94 38.58 32.66
CA LEU A 91 2.57 38.78 31.36
C LEU A 91 1.51 38.68 30.28
N VAL A 92 1.59 39.52 29.27
CA VAL A 92 0.87 39.36 28.01
C VAL A 92 1.82 38.69 27.03
N MET A 93 1.50 37.45 26.66
CA MET A 93 2.24 36.73 25.62
C MET A 93 1.54 36.88 24.28
N GLY A 94 2.30 37.19 23.25
CA GLY A 94 1.87 37.06 21.86
C GLY A 94 1.87 35.59 21.46
N LEU A 95 0.84 35.19 20.69
CA LEU A 95 0.56 33.83 20.25
C LEU A 95 0.50 33.70 18.71
N GLY A 96 1.18 34.60 18.00
CA GLY A 96 1.10 34.75 16.54
C GLY A 96 -0.13 35.56 16.06
N GLU A 97 -0.06 36.13 14.85
CA GLU A 97 -1.13 36.84 14.12
C GLU A 97 -2.11 37.66 15.00
N ASP A 98 -1.59 38.67 15.70
CA ASP A 98 -2.36 39.63 16.52
C ASP A 98 -3.15 39.02 17.70
N ARG A 99 -2.77 37.81 18.16
CA ARG A 99 -3.38 37.16 19.33
C ARG A 99 -2.47 37.29 20.53
N SER A 100 -3.08 37.53 21.69
CA SER A 100 -2.36 37.55 22.95
C SER A 100 -3.13 36.87 24.07
N HIS A 101 -2.39 36.36 25.05
CA HIS A 101 -2.95 35.67 26.20
C HIS A 101 -2.21 36.05 27.47
N MET A 102 -2.97 36.26 28.55
CA MET A 102 -2.40 36.63 29.84
C MET A 102 -1.92 35.39 30.58
N VAL A 103 -0.70 35.42 31.07
CA VAL A 103 -0.11 34.32 31.85
C VAL A 103 0.54 34.82 33.13
N GLU A 104 0.50 34.00 34.17
CA GLU A 104 1.17 34.29 35.43
C GLU A 104 2.42 33.43 35.60
N ALA A 105 3.59 34.08 35.71
CA ALA A 105 4.84 33.45 36.08
C ALA A 105 5.12 33.66 37.57
N GLN A 106 5.63 32.63 38.25
CA GLN A 106 6.10 32.75 39.63
C GLN A 106 7.61 32.93 39.64
N MET A 107 8.08 33.91 40.41
CA MET A 107 9.49 34.28 40.53
C MET A 107 10.01 33.92 41.92
N ALA A 108 11.23 33.38 41.98
CA ALA A 108 11.96 33.13 43.21
C ALA A 108 13.28 33.90 43.22
N ARG A 109 13.67 34.42 44.39
CA ARG A 109 14.97 35.08 44.57
C ARG A 109 16.02 34.05 45.00
N THR A 110 17.05 33.91 44.20
CA THR A 110 18.20 33.02 44.43
C THR A 110 19.47 33.84 44.74
N PRO A 111 20.57 33.21 45.20
CA PRO A 111 21.87 33.89 45.33
C PRO A 111 22.39 34.51 44.01
N GLN A 112 21.94 34.00 42.87
CA GLN A 112 22.32 34.45 41.54
C GLN A 112 21.36 35.53 40.97
N GLY A 113 20.35 35.95 41.73
CA GLY A 113 19.32 36.91 41.29
C GLY A 113 17.92 36.31 41.26
N TRP A 114 16.96 37.05 40.73
CA TRP A 114 15.61 36.56 40.50
C TRP A 114 15.62 35.54 39.35
N LYS A 115 14.84 34.47 39.51
CA LYS A 115 14.66 33.40 38.52
C LYS A 115 13.19 33.06 38.41
N ILE A 116 12.77 32.56 37.25
CA ILE A 116 11.42 32.04 37.04
C ILE A 116 11.36 30.66 37.70
N SER A 117 10.50 30.52 38.70
CA SER A 117 10.30 29.28 39.47
C SER A 117 9.14 28.43 38.96
N SER A 118 8.16 29.03 38.30
CA SER A 118 7.05 28.35 37.64
C SER A 118 6.54 29.19 36.48
N PHE A 119 6.11 28.52 35.42
CA PHE A 119 5.48 29.12 34.24
C PHE A 119 4.40 28.15 33.75
N PRO A 120 3.28 28.62 33.18
CA PRO A 120 2.27 27.73 32.61
C PRO A 120 2.87 26.83 31.52
N GLU A 121 2.37 25.60 31.41
CA GLU A 121 2.79 24.72 30.33
C GLU A 121 2.30 25.28 28.99
N LEU A 122 3.17 25.26 27.97
CA LEU A 122 2.83 25.73 26.62
C LEU A 122 2.74 24.53 25.69
N ALA A 123 1.54 24.24 25.21
CA ALA A 123 1.30 23.20 24.24
C ALA A 123 1.11 23.84 22.86
N LEU A 124 2.00 23.54 21.90
CA LEU A 124 1.78 23.79 20.49
C LEU A 124 1.56 22.45 19.80
N VAL A 125 0.34 22.24 19.32
CA VAL A 125 -0.03 21.03 18.59
C VAL A 125 -0.38 21.43 17.16
N PRO A 126 0.50 21.12 16.17
CA PRO A 126 0.30 21.52 14.78
C PRO A 126 -1.00 21.00 14.19
N VAL A 127 -1.40 19.78 14.55
CA VAL A 127 -2.64 19.15 14.11
C VAL A 127 -3.29 18.42 15.28
N ALA A 128 -4.47 18.90 15.66
CA ALA A 128 -5.34 18.28 16.64
C ALA A 128 -6.77 18.24 16.10
N ILE A 129 -7.52 17.19 16.42
CA ILE A 129 -8.92 17.03 16.03
C ILE A 129 -9.79 16.91 17.28
N VAL A 130 -10.92 17.61 17.28
CA VAL A 130 -11.87 17.57 18.41
C VAL A 130 -12.43 16.15 18.55
N LEU A 131 -12.18 15.53 19.72
CA LEU A 131 -12.65 14.20 20.08
C LEU A 131 -14.00 14.28 20.80
N ASN A 132 -14.13 15.18 21.76
CA ASN A 132 -15.35 15.38 22.54
C ASN A 132 -15.45 16.81 23.08
N GLU A 133 -16.67 17.35 23.15
CA GLU A 133 -16.96 18.67 23.71
C GLU A 133 -18.06 18.57 24.77
N THR A 134 -17.79 19.13 25.95
CA THR A 134 -18.79 19.36 27.00
C THR A 134 -18.96 20.87 27.25
N PRO A 135 -19.92 21.30 28.07
CA PRO A 135 -20.02 22.70 28.48
C PRO A 135 -18.78 23.21 29.23
N GLU A 136 -18.00 22.32 29.88
CA GLU A 136 -16.89 22.68 30.76
C GLU A 136 -15.52 22.40 30.12
N THR A 137 -15.41 21.38 29.29
CA THR A 137 -14.15 20.89 28.74
C THR A 137 -14.23 20.55 27.26
N VAL A 138 -13.10 20.67 26.56
CA VAL A 138 -12.92 20.16 25.19
C VAL A 138 -11.73 19.23 25.19
N THR A 139 -11.89 18.05 24.60
CA THR A 139 -10.82 17.06 24.44
C THR A 139 -10.47 16.93 22.97
N PHE A 140 -9.17 16.96 22.69
CA PHE A 140 -8.61 16.79 21.36
C PHE A 140 -7.81 15.49 21.29
N LEU A 141 -7.81 14.87 20.12
CA LEU A 141 -6.87 13.85 19.73
C LEU A 141 -5.78 14.49 18.85
N THR A 142 -4.52 14.30 19.20
CA THR A 142 -3.39 14.78 18.43
C THR A 142 -2.97 13.78 17.34
N ALA A 143 -2.20 14.23 16.35
CA ALA A 143 -1.68 13.37 15.29
C ALA A 143 -0.80 12.20 15.80
N ASP A 144 -0.14 12.36 16.96
CA ASP A 144 0.65 11.33 17.63
C ASP A 144 -0.15 10.48 18.62
N GLY A 145 -1.48 10.64 18.67
CA GLY A 145 -2.38 9.79 19.44
C GLY A 145 -2.54 10.15 20.90
N LEU A 146 -2.16 11.37 21.30
CA LEU A 146 -2.39 11.88 22.66
C LEU A 146 -3.77 12.52 22.76
N GLU A 147 -4.46 12.22 23.87
CA GLU A 147 -5.68 12.93 24.23
C GLU A 147 -5.33 14.11 25.16
N LEU A 148 -5.71 15.31 24.75
CA LEU A 148 -5.48 16.54 25.50
C LEU A 148 -6.80 17.20 25.85
N SER A 149 -7.07 17.36 27.15
CA SER A 149 -8.29 18.00 27.65
C SER A 149 -7.98 19.39 28.21
N PHE A 150 -8.78 20.36 27.81
CA PHE A 150 -8.68 21.74 28.28
C PHE A 150 -10.03 22.25 28.79
N ASN A 151 -9.99 23.17 29.74
CA ASN A 151 -11.16 23.94 30.16
C ASN A 151 -11.64 24.83 29.02
N ARG A 152 -12.96 24.95 28.88
CA ARG A 152 -13.58 25.73 27.81
C ARG A 152 -13.37 27.22 28.06
N SER A 153 -12.62 27.89 27.18
CA SER A 153 -12.52 29.34 27.12
C SER A 153 -13.60 29.93 26.19
N ALA A 154 -13.87 31.23 26.31
CA ALA A 154 -14.90 31.92 25.52
C ALA A 154 -14.61 31.97 24.01
N ASP A 155 -13.38 31.67 23.59
CA ASP A 155 -12.88 31.86 22.22
C ASP A 155 -12.97 30.62 21.31
N ILE A 156 -13.47 29.48 21.81
CA ILE A 156 -13.81 28.36 20.94
C ILE A 156 -15.13 28.68 20.25
N GLN A 157 -15.09 29.12 18.98
CA GLN A 157 -16.29 29.25 18.17
C GLN A 157 -17.04 27.91 18.16
N SER A 158 -18.25 27.90 18.75
CA SER A 158 -19.11 26.72 18.79
C SER A 158 -19.26 26.15 17.38
N ALA A 159 -18.89 24.88 17.22
CA ALA A 159 -19.12 24.15 15.98
C ALA A 159 -20.62 24.11 15.65
N GLY A 160 -20.97 24.33 14.38
CA GLY A 160 -22.23 23.81 13.88
C GLY A 160 -22.28 22.30 14.11
N GLU A 161 -23.46 21.77 14.40
CA GLU A 161 -23.65 20.34 14.70
C GLU A 161 -23.10 19.45 13.57
N GLY A 162 -22.25 18.46 13.91
CA GLY A 162 -22.17 17.20 13.16
C GLY A 162 -20.83 16.74 12.57
N ALA A 163 -19.81 17.59 12.39
CA ALA A 163 -18.52 17.16 11.80
C ALA A 163 -17.33 17.36 12.75
N PRO A 164 -16.34 16.44 12.81
CA PRO A 164 -15.11 16.63 13.55
C PRO A 164 -14.41 17.92 13.09
N LYS A 165 -13.70 18.61 13.99
CA LYS A 165 -12.94 19.82 13.66
C LYS A 165 -11.46 19.58 13.87
N ALA A 166 -10.68 19.58 12.80
CA ALA A 166 -9.22 19.58 12.89
C ALA A 166 -8.67 21.01 12.80
N GLY A 167 -7.55 21.26 13.47
CA GLY A 167 -6.90 22.57 13.51
C GLY A 167 -5.59 22.55 14.27
N MET A 168 -4.93 23.71 14.28
CA MET A 168 -3.77 23.94 15.12
C MET A 168 -4.23 24.40 16.51
N LEU A 169 -3.73 23.75 17.54
CA LEU A 169 -4.09 24.00 18.93
C LEU A 169 -2.92 24.63 19.68
N VAL A 170 -3.21 25.73 20.39
CA VAL A 170 -2.30 26.34 21.34
C VAL A 170 -2.94 26.36 22.73
N GLY A 171 -2.36 25.59 23.65
CA GLY A 171 -2.77 25.49 25.04
C GLY A 171 -1.81 26.20 25.98
N VAL A 172 -2.35 26.79 27.05
CA VAL A 172 -1.59 27.46 28.11
C VAL A 172 -2.11 26.95 29.47
N GLY A 173 -1.31 26.12 30.13
CA GLY A 173 -1.77 25.35 31.29
C GLY A 173 -2.99 24.49 30.94
N ASP A 174 -4.07 24.67 31.70
CA ASP A 174 -5.30 23.89 31.55
C ASP A 174 -6.32 24.59 30.62
N GLU A 175 -5.96 25.71 30.00
CA GLU A 175 -6.83 26.51 29.16
C GLU A 175 -6.41 26.49 27.69
N ILE A 176 -7.40 26.59 26.80
CA ILE A 176 -7.15 26.82 25.38
C ILE A 176 -6.88 28.31 25.17
N ALA A 177 -5.65 28.62 24.78
CA ALA A 177 -5.30 29.98 24.41
C ALA A 177 -5.84 30.33 23.02
N TYR A 178 -5.73 29.42 22.04
CA TYR A 178 -6.57 29.45 20.84
C TYR A 178 -6.61 28.09 20.12
N PHE A 179 -7.62 27.93 19.26
CA PHE A 179 -7.72 26.83 18.30
C PHE A 179 -7.99 27.39 16.90
N ALA A 180 -7.02 27.27 16.00
CA ALA A 180 -7.14 27.69 14.61
C ALA A 180 -7.65 26.53 13.77
N ALA A 181 -8.98 26.46 13.62
CA ALA A 181 -9.62 25.43 12.80
C ALA A 181 -9.16 25.52 11.35
N PHE A 182 -8.83 24.37 10.77
CA PHE A 182 -8.58 24.24 9.34
C PHE A 182 -9.87 24.32 8.55
N THR A 183 -9.76 24.65 7.26
CA THR A 183 -10.93 24.73 6.38
C THR A 183 -11.36 23.31 5.98
N PRO A 184 -12.58 22.86 6.33
CA PRO A 184 -13.04 21.54 5.94
C PRO A 184 -13.38 21.48 4.45
N GLY A 185 -13.15 20.32 3.84
CA GLY A 185 -13.55 19.95 2.51
C GLY A 185 -13.86 18.46 2.44
N GLU A 186 -14.23 17.98 1.26
CA GLU A 186 -14.65 16.59 1.06
C GLU A 186 -13.93 15.97 -0.13
N ILE A 187 -13.51 14.71 0.03
CA ILE A 187 -13.23 13.82 -1.09
C ILE A 187 -14.43 12.89 -1.21
N ASN A 188 -15.27 13.14 -2.21
CA ASN A 188 -16.46 12.33 -2.45
C ASN A 188 -16.11 10.86 -2.72
N LYS A 189 -15.01 10.64 -3.45
CA LYS A 189 -14.45 9.32 -3.73
C LYS A 189 -12.95 9.41 -3.97
N LEU A 190 -12.18 8.59 -3.26
CA LEU A 190 -10.73 8.54 -3.37
C LEU A 190 -10.32 7.66 -4.56
N LEU A 191 -9.50 8.20 -5.45
CA LEU A 191 -9.06 7.51 -6.66
C LEU A 191 -7.60 7.09 -6.59
N THR A 192 -6.70 8.00 -6.23
CA THR A 192 -5.26 7.74 -6.20
C THR A 192 -4.69 8.15 -4.85
N VAL A 193 -3.76 7.36 -4.34
CA VAL A 193 -2.97 7.68 -3.14
C VAL A 193 -1.49 7.57 -3.49
N THR A 194 -0.74 8.64 -3.29
CA THR A 194 0.72 8.66 -3.37
C THR A 194 1.31 9.24 -2.09
N GLU A 195 2.64 9.30 -1.98
CA GLU A 195 3.32 9.95 -0.85
C GLU A 195 3.09 11.47 -0.80
N ALA A 196 2.83 12.10 -1.94
CA ALA A 196 2.70 13.55 -2.03
C ALA A 196 1.27 14.04 -2.32
N THR A 197 0.39 13.17 -2.82
CA THR A 197 -0.94 13.59 -3.29
C THR A 197 -2.02 12.54 -3.02
N LEU A 198 -3.25 13.03 -2.83
CA LEU A 198 -4.48 12.29 -2.97
C LEU A 198 -5.18 12.74 -4.27
N GLU A 199 -5.95 11.87 -4.91
CA GLU A 199 -6.82 12.26 -6.04
C GLU A 199 -8.27 11.98 -5.64
N GLY A 200 -9.11 13.01 -5.59
CA GLY A 200 -10.56 12.88 -5.42
C GLY A 200 -11.28 12.91 -6.76
N GLU A 201 -12.39 12.18 -6.89
CA GLU A 201 -13.17 12.11 -8.14
C GLU A 201 -13.66 13.48 -8.63
N LEU A 202 -14.20 14.30 -7.73
CA LEU A 202 -14.66 15.66 -8.06
C LEU A 202 -13.63 16.74 -7.72
N ALA A 203 -12.65 16.41 -6.89
CA ALA A 203 -11.68 17.38 -6.36
C ALA A 203 -10.36 17.41 -7.15
N GLY A 204 -10.06 16.38 -7.95
CA GLY A 204 -8.79 16.24 -8.64
C GLY A 204 -7.64 15.94 -7.69
N PHE A 205 -6.42 16.34 -8.06
CA PHE A 205 -5.23 16.11 -7.25
C PHE A 205 -5.11 17.13 -6.12
N LEU A 206 -4.98 16.61 -4.90
CA LEU A 206 -4.90 17.35 -3.67
C LEU A 206 -3.52 17.10 -3.02
N PRO A 207 -2.69 18.13 -2.83
CA PRO A 207 -1.37 17.97 -2.25
C PRO A 207 -1.44 17.66 -0.75
N THR A 208 -0.54 16.80 -0.31
CA THR A 208 -0.33 16.40 1.08
C THR A 208 1.13 16.61 1.47
N THR A 209 1.41 16.62 2.77
CA THR A 209 2.77 16.69 3.33
C THR A 209 3.08 15.43 4.13
N GLU A 210 4.33 15.25 4.54
CA GLU A 210 4.70 14.21 5.51
C GLU A 210 3.97 14.40 6.85
N ASP A 211 3.71 15.66 7.24
CA ASP A 211 2.99 16.01 8.48
C ASP A 211 1.45 15.94 8.36
N THR A 212 0.90 15.47 7.24
CA THR A 212 -0.56 15.31 7.11
C THR A 212 -1.03 14.22 8.09
N ALA A 213 -1.90 14.57 9.03
CA ALA A 213 -2.45 13.63 10.00
C ALA A 213 -3.62 12.83 9.40
N PHE A 214 -3.77 11.57 9.80
CA PHE A 214 -4.87 10.72 9.38
C PHE A 214 -5.63 10.23 10.59
N PHE A 215 -6.96 10.25 10.49
CA PHE A 215 -7.87 9.82 11.53
C PHE A 215 -8.93 8.90 10.94
N ARG A 216 -9.47 8.02 11.77
CA ARG A 216 -10.60 7.16 11.41
C ARG A 216 -11.69 7.25 12.47
N GLN A 217 -12.93 7.30 12.01
CA GLN A 217 -14.10 7.42 12.86
C GLN A 217 -14.74 6.04 13.07
N GLU A 218 -14.29 5.25 14.04
CA GLU A 218 -14.87 3.93 14.39
C GLU A 218 -15.87 4.06 15.57
N GLU A 219 -15.77 3.23 16.62
CA GLU A 219 -16.44 3.42 17.93
C GLU A 219 -15.83 4.62 18.71
N GLY A 220 -15.57 5.74 18.02
CA GLY A 220 -14.74 6.85 18.47
C GLY A 220 -13.81 7.34 17.36
N LEU A 221 -13.09 8.43 17.62
CA LEU A 221 -12.08 8.92 16.70
C LEU A 221 -10.71 8.39 17.10
N HIS A 222 -10.00 7.79 16.16
CA HIS A 222 -8.69 7.19 16.37
C HIS A 222 -7.68 7.72 15.35
N THR A 223 -6.39 7.69 15.69
CA THR A 223 -5.32 7.94 14.73
C THR A 223 -5.25 6.79 13.72
N ALA A 224 -4.94 7.12 12.47
CA ALA A 224 -4.76 6.18 11.38
C ALA A 224 -3.48 6.53 10.61
N ASP A 225 -3.09 5.65 9.68
CA ASP A 225 -1.96 5.87 8.79
C ASP A 225 -2.40 6.20 7.37
N ARG A 226 -1.52 6.81 6.57
CA ARG A 226 -1.78 6.98 5.12
C ARG A 226 -2.07 5.65 4.43
N SER A 227 -1.45 4.55 4.89
CA SER A 227 -1.66 3.20 4.36
C SER A 227 -3.07 2.66 4.58
N ASP A 228 -3.82 3.24 5.51
CA ASP A 228 -5.22 2.90 5.76
C ASP A 228 -6.19 3.47 4.73
N LEU A 229 -5.75 4.40 3.89
CA LEU A 229 -6.55 4.93 2.79
C LEU A 229 -6.69 3.88 1.69
N ILE A 230 -7.94 3.56 1.36
CA ILE A 230 -8.28 2.58 0.34
C ILE A 230 -8.89 3.31 -0.86
N VAL A 231 -8.38 3.00 -2.05
CA VAL A 231 -8.99 3.50 -3.29
C VAL A 231 -10.46 3.06 -3.36
N GLY A 232 -11.33 3.97 -3.79
CA GLY A 232 -12.76 3.76 -3.81
C GLY A 232 -13.47 4.11 -2.50
N MET A 233 -12.76 4.44 -1.41
CA MET A 233 -13.40 5.03 -0.22
C MET A 233 -14.16 6.30 -0.60
N GLU A 234 -15.36 6.46 -0.04
CA GLU A 234 -16.25 7.58 -0.29
C GLU A 234 -16.43 8.43 0.97
N ASN A 235 -16.81 9.70 0.79
CA ASN A 235 -17.15 10.65 1.86
C ASN A 235 -16.01 10.90 2.88
N LEU A 236 -14.77 11.05 2.44
CA LEU A 236 -13.67 11.42 3.33
C LEU A 236 -13.72 12.92 3.62
N THR A 237 -13.48 13.31 4.87
CA THR A 237 -13.31 14.72 5.23
C THR A 237 -11.83 15.09 5.16
N VAL A 238 -11.52 16.21 4.50
CA VAL A 238 -10.15 16.75 4.42
C VAL A 238 -10.11 18.15 5.03
N TYR A 239 -8.96 18.52 5.60
CA TYR A 239 -8.79 19.80 6.28
C TYR A 239 -7.60 20.56 5.71
N TRP A 240 -7.87 21.78 5.25
CA TRP A 240 -6.95 22.61 4.49
C TRP A 240 -6.34 23.74 5.34
N GLN A 241 -5.06 23.98 5.11
CA GLN A 241 -4.32 25.18 5.53
C GLN A 241 -3.29 25.49 4.44
N ASP A 242 -3.26 26.75 3.97
CA ASP A 242 -2.30 27.23 2.96
C ASP A 242 -2.21 26.32 1.71
N ASP A 243 -3.39 25.97 1.16
CA ASP A 243 -3.55 25.10 -0.02
C ASP A 243 -3.01 23.66 0.14
N LEU A 244 -2.70 23.24 1.38
CA LEU A 244 -2.24 21.89 1.71
C LEU A 244 -3.23 21.17 2.62
N ILE A 245 -3.40 19.87 2.41
CA ILE A 245 -4.15 19.02 3.34
C ILE A 245 -3.29 18.78 4.59
N LYS A 246 -3.80 19.21 5.75
CA LYS A 246 -3.17 18.99 7.06
C LYS A 246 -3.76 17.81 7.83
N ALA A 247 -5.02 17.48 7.58
CA ALA A 247 -5.65 16.31 8.18
C ALA A 247 -6.66 15.66 7.24
N VAL A 248 -6.85 14.34 7.39
CA VAL A 248 -7.88 13.56 6.71
C VAL A 248 -8.62 12.70 7.72
N THR A 249 -9.94 12.68 7.68
CA THR A 249 -10.79 11.77 8.45
C THR A 249 -11.48 10.80 7.51
N MET A 250 -11.26 9.51 7.75
CA MET A 250 -11.86 8.39 7.02
C MET A 250 -13.22 8.01 7.62
N PRO A 251 -14.14 7.47 6.81
CA PRO A 251 -15.41 6.93 7.30
C PRO A 251 -15.19 5.70 8.22
N GLU A 252 -16.25 5.34 8.94
CA GLU A 252 -16.28 4.22 9.90
C GLU A 252 -16.03 2.86 9.27
N GLU A 253 -16.74 2.57 8.19
CA GLU A 253 -16.65 1.28 7.53
C GLU A 253 -16.50 1.47 6.03
N PHE A 254 -15.58 0.70 5.44
CA PHE A 254 -15.45 0.57 4.01
C PHE A 254 -15.71 -0.87 3.61
N VAL A 255 -16.88 -1.12 3.03
CA VAL A 255 -17.26 -2.42 2.45
C VAL A 255 -17.22 -2.30 0.92
N PRO A 256 -16.27 -2.97 0.24
CA PRO A 256 -16.13 -2.81 -1.20
C PRO A 256 -17.29 -3.46 -1.97
N GLN A 257 -18.07 -2.64 -2.67
CA GLN A 257 -19.13 -3.10 -3.59
C GLN A 257 -18.68 -3.12 -5.06
N THR A 258 -17.68 -2.31 -5.40
CA THR A 258 -17.08 -2.23 -6.73
C THR A 258 -15.60 -2.58 -6.68
N ILE A 259 -15.06 -2.93 -7.84
CA ILE A 259 -13.63 -3.11 -8.05
C ILE A 259 -13.18 -2.27 -9.24
N ARG A 260 -11.96 -1.74 -9.13
CA ARG A 260 -11.29 -0.95 -10.14
C ARG A 260 -10.12 -1.76 -10.70
N ALA A 261 -10.19 -2.14 -11.96
CA ALA A 261 -9.15 -2.91 -12.64
C ALA A 261 -8.39 -2.03 -13.64
N ALA A 262 -7.07 -1.91 -13.47
CA ALA A 262 -6.22 -1.29 -14.47
C ALA A 262 -6.07 -2.24 -15.66
N LEU A 263 -6.43 -1.77 -16.85
CA LEU A 263 -6.47 -2.60 -18.05
C LEU A 263 -5.13 -2.55 -18.77
N ASN A 264 -4.50 -3.69 -18.99
CA ASN A 264 -3.27 -3.79 -19.77
C ASN A 264 -3.54 -3.62 -21.27
N THR A 265 -2.47 -3.34 -22.02
CA THR A 265 -2.42 -3.45 -23.48
C THR A 265 -2.66 -4.89 -23.97
N THR A 266 -2.80 -5.08 -25.28
CA THR A 266 -2.92 -6.42 -25.89
C THR A 266 -1.77 -7.34 -25.45
N ASP A 267 -2.10 -8.59 -25.14
CA ASP A 267 -1.18 -9.60 -24.57
C ASP A 267 -0.64 -9.29 -23.16
N PHE A 268 -1.29 -8.40 -22.42
CA PHE A 268 -0.87 -8.03 -21.06
C PHE A 268 0.57 -7.47 -20.98
N ARG A 269 0.99 -6.71 -22.00
CA ARG A 269 2.38 -6.22 -22.12
C ARG A 269 2.70 -5.03 -21.21
N GLY A 270 1.69 -4.34 -20.70
CA GLY A 270 1.86 -3.19 -19.80
C GLY A 270 0.57 -2.37 -19.65
N LEU A 271 0.54 -1.55 -18.61
CA LEU A 271 -0.63 -0.80 -18.15
C LEU A 271 -0.89 0.54 -18.89
N LEU A 272 0.06 1.00 -19.71
CA LEU A 272 -0.02 2.29 -20.39
C LEU A 272 -0.27 2.09 -21.88
N HIS A 273 -1.22 2.86 -22.42
CA HIS A 273 -1.69 2.77 -23.79
C HIS A 273 -1.27 4.00 -24.59
N GLU A 274 -0.80 3.82 -25.81
CA GLU A 274 -0.50 4.95 -26.71
C GLU A 274 -1.79 5.62 -27.24
N ASN A 275 -2.81 4.80 -27.49
CA ASN A 275 -4.15 5.23 -27.87
C ASN A 275 -5.18 4.21 -27.37
N VAL A 276 -6.42 4.68 -27.16
CA VAL A 276 -7.55 3.83 -26.80
C VAL A 276 -8.68 4.09 -27.78
N GLN A 277 -9.17 3.03 -28.43
CA GLN A 277 -10.34 3.10 -29.32
C GLN A 277 -11.51 2.40 -28.66
N LEU A 278 -12.66 3.07 -28.59
CA LEU A 278 -13.83 2.63 -27.84
C LEU A 278 -15.08 2.68 -28.69
N SER A 279 -15.98 1.73 -28.48
CA SER A 279 -17.32 1.76 -29.05
C SER A 279 -18.35 1.23 -28.04
N GLY A 280 -19.54 1.84 -28.06
CA GLY A 280 -20.66 1.42 -27.22
C GLY A 280 -21.71 0.65 -28.01
N GLN A 281 -22.44 -0.24 -27.35
CA GLN A 281 -23.69 -0.81 -27.88
C GLN A 281 -24.79 0.25 -28.01
N SER A 282 -24.67 1.33 -27.24
CA SER A 282 -25.47 2.55 -27.30
C SER A 282 -24.55 3.77 -27.39
N PRO A 283 -25.08 4.99 -27.57
CA PRO A 283 -24.29 6.21 -27.45
C PRO A 283 -23.48 6.23 -26.14
N LEU A 284 -22.28 6.82 -26.22
CA LEU A 284 -21.37 6.98 -25.08
C LEU A 284 -21.42 8.43 -24.58
N THR A 285 -21.31 8.60 -23.27
CA THR A 285 -21.09 9.89 -22.63
C THR A 285 -19.70 9.89 -22.02
N LEU A 286 -18.89 10.88 -22.40
CA LEU A 286 -17.56 11.14 -21.85
C LEU A 286 -17.65 12.40 -20.99
N GLU A 287 -17.32 12.30 -19.71
CA GLU A 287 -17.49 13.36 -18.74
C GLU A 287 -16.18 13.64 -18.00
N ASP A 288 -15.76 14.90 -18.01
CA ASP A 288 -14.82 15.44 -17.03
C ASP A 288 -15.63 15.98 -15.85
N ARG A 289 -15.64 15.21 -14.75
CA ARG A 289 -16.44 15.54 -13.57
C ARG A 289 -15.91 16.72 -12.77
N ILE A 290 -14.66 17.13 -12.98
CA ILE A 290 -14.05 18.27 -12.28
C ILE A 290 -14.44 19.57 -12.97
N SER A 291 -14.29 19.64 -14.31
CA SER A 291 -14.68 20.83 -15.07
C SER A 291 -16.17 20.89 -15.40
N GLY A 292 -16.89 19.77 -15.28
CA GLY A 292 -18.29 19.62 -15.69
C GLY A 292 -18.49 19.54 -17.21
N ASN A 293 -17.39 19.49 -17.98
CA ASN A 293 -17.46 19.35 -19.43
C ASN A 293 -17.86 17.93 -19.81
N SER A 294 -18.74 17.80 -20.79
CA SER A 294 -19.17 16.50 -21.30
C SER A 294 -19.28 16.47 -22.82
N LEU A 295 -19.05 15.30 -23.39
CA LEU A 295 -19.25 14.99 -24.80
C LEU A 295 -20.12 13.76 -24.96
N ARG A 296 -20.98 13.79 -25.96
CA ARG A 296 -21.81 12.65 -26.34
C ARG A 296 -21.39 12.12 -27.69
N ALA A 297 -20.94 10.87 -27.72
CA ALA A 297 -20.60 10.16 -28.93
C ALA A 297 -21.79 9.33 -29.42
N ALA A 298 -22.19 9.53 -30.68
CA ALA A 298 -23.11 8.63 -31.37
C ALA A 298 -22.46 7.24 -31.58
N ALA A 299 -23.24 6.28 -32.07
CA ALA A 299 -22.71 4.95 -32.40
C ALA A 299 -21.53 5.07 -33.40
N GLY A 300 -20.40 4.47 -33.05
CA GLY A 300 -19.15 4.55 -33.80
C GLY A 300 -17.94 4.44 -32.87
N VAL A 301 -16.74 4.52 -33.45
CA VAL A 301 -15.48 4.45 -32.69
C VAL A 301 -15.06 5.84 -32.22
N VAL A 302 -14.91 5.99 -30.90
CA VAL A 302 -14.27 7.14 -30.26
C VAL A 302 -12.77 6.81 -30.13
N THR A 303 -11.90 7.71 -30.56
CA THR A 303 -10.45 7.56 -30.41
C THR A 303 -9.94 8.52 -29.34
N ILE A 304 -9.15 7.99 -28.41
CA ILE A 304 -8.56 8.76 -27.30
C ILE A 304 -7.05 8.64 -27.38
N THR A 305 -6.35 9.77 -27.28
CA THR A 305 -4.89 9.87 -27.26
C THR A 305 -4.41 10.79 -26.14
N ALA A 306 -3.15 10.65 -25.73
CA ALA A 306 -2.50 11.59 -24.82
C ALA A 306 -1.72 12.66 -25.61
N SER A 307 -1.75 13.91 -25.15
CA SER A 307 -0.99 15.05 -25.73
C SER A 307 -0.54 15.97 -24.60
N ASP A 308 0.76 16.06 -24.30
CA ASP A 308 1.31 17.00 -23.30
C ASP A 308 0.60 17.00 -21.92
N ASN A 309 0.18 15.81 -21.45
CA ASN A 309 -0.64 15.54 -20.25
C ASN A 309 -2.15 15.86 -20.35
N GLU A 310 -2.64 16.22 -21.52
CA GLU A 310 -4.07 16.34 -21.84
C GLU A 310 -4.59 15.04 -22.48
N VAL A 311 -5.85 14.70 -22.23
CA VAL A 311 -6.59 13.66 -22.94
C VAL A 311 -7.30 14.29 -24.15
N ARG A 312 -6.94 13.83 -25.34
CA ARG A 312 -7.61 14.24 -26.58
C ARG A 312 -8.60 13.19 -27.04
N VAL A 313 -9.86 13.58 -27.21
CA VAL A 313 -10.95 12.74 -27.70
C VAL A 313 -11.30 13.15 -29.12
N VAL A 314 -11.41 12.16 -30.02
CA VAL A 314 -11.91 12.32 -31.38
C VAL A 314 -13.17 11.47 -31.53
N LEU A 315 -14.29 12.13 -31.82
CA LEU A 315 -15.59 11.51 -32.02
C LEU A 315 -15.69 10.84 -33.41
N PRO A 316 -16.66 9.92 -33.62
CA PRO A 316 -16.91 9.32 -34.93
C PRO A 316 -17.22 10.33 -36.04
N SER A 317 -17.71 11.54 -35.68
CA SER A 317 -17.95 12.66 -36.60
C SER A 317 -16.67 13.32 -37.11
N GLY A 318 -15.52 13.05 -36.49
CA GLY A 318 -14.24 13.73 -36.72
C GLY A 318 -14.03 14.98 -35.85
N GLU A 319 -15.01 15.36 -35.03
CA GLU A 319 -14.85 16.42 -34.02
C GLU A 319 -13.84 15.99 -32.95
N SER A 320 -13.00 16.94 -32.52
CA SER A 320 -11.94 16.69 -31.53
C SER A 320 -12.05 17.69 -30.38
N GLN A 321 -11.82 17.21 -29.16
CA GLN A 321 -11.78 18.02 -27.95
C GLN A 321 -10.69 17.54 -26.99
N GLY A 322 -10.07 18.49 -26.30
CA GLY A 322 -9.09 18.27 -25.24
C GLY A 322 -9.71 18.31 -23.84
N PHE A 323 -9.16 17.56 -22.91
CA PHE A 323 -9.54 17.52 -21.51
C PHE A 323 -8.31 17.40 -20.61
N ASP A 324 -8.23 18.25 -19.59
CA ASP A 324 -7.10 18.28 -18.66
C ASP A 324 -7.18 17.20 -17.58
N ASN A 325 -8.39 16.68 -17.33
CA ASN A 325 -8.67 15.76 -16.24
C ASN A 325 -9.02 14.36 -16.73
N ARG A 326 -9.18 13.45 -15.76
CA ARG A 326 -9.72 12.11 -15.98
C ARG A 326 -11.12 12.17 -16.58
N LEU A 327 -11.33 11.37 -17.62
CA LEU A 327 -12.63 11.21 -18.27
C LEU A 327 -13.33 9.93 -17.82
N TYR A 328 -14.61 10.06 -17.49
CA TYR A 328 -15.53 8.98 -17.19
C TYR A 328 -16.35 8.66 -18.43
N ILE A 329 -16.31 7.41 -18.87
CA ILE A 329 -16.96 6.96 -20.09
C ILE A 329 -18.04 5.97 -19.72
N THR A 330 -19.29 6.35 -19.97
CA THR A 330 -20.49 5.55 -19.70
C THR A 330 -21.25 5.28 -20.99
N ALA A 331 -21.97 4.16 -21.04
CA ALA A 331 -22.91 3.85 -22.11
C ALA A 331 -24.35 4.01 -21.58
N ASP A 332 -25.26 4.56 -22.40
CA ASP A 332 -26.69 4.64 -22.04
C ASP A 332 -27.29 3.26 -21.67
N SER A 333 -26.79 2.19 -22.31
CA SER A 333 -27.11 0.80 -21.99
C SER A 333 -26.05 -0.17 -22.52
N GLY A 334 -25.96 -1.36 -21.93
CA GLY A 334 -25.08 -2.42 -22.42
C GLY A 334 -23.63 -2.21 -21.99
N ARG A 335 -22.69 -2.68 -22.83
CA ARG A 335 -21.25 -2.72 -22.54
C ARG A 335 -20.46 -1.78 -23.45
N ILE A 336 -19.26 -1.40 -22.98
CA ILE A 336 -18.28 -0.62 -23.74
C ILE A 336 -17.21 -1.58 -24.26
N SER A 337 -17.03 -1.63 -25.57
CA SER A 337 -15.95 -2.37 -26.23
C SER A 337 -14.70 -1.50 -26.32
N ILE A 338 -13.53 -2.13 -26.15
CA ILE A 338 -12.24 -1.48 -26.33
C ILE A 338 -11.61 -2.04 -27.61
N ASP A 339 -11.90 -1.39 -28.74
CA ASP A 339 -11.55 -1.82 -30.10
C ASP A 339 -10.03 -1.89 -30.35
N SER A 340 -9.25 -1.12 -29.59
CA SER A 340 -7.78 -1.17 -29.59
C SER A 340 -7.18 -2.38 -28.85
N LEU A 341 -8.01 -3.18 -28.16
CA LEU A 341 -7.56 -4.34 -27.40
C LEU A 341 -7.96 -5.65 -28.07
N SER A 342 -7.09 -6.65 -27.94
CA SER A 342 -7.38 -8.02 -28.31
C SER A 342 -7.08 -8.98 -27.15
N ARG A 343 -8.03 -9.87 -26.87
CA ARG A 343 -7.97 -10.85 -25.77
C ARG A 343 -8.30 -12.26 -26.27
N GLY A 344 -7.98 -13.26 -25.45
CA GLY A 344 -8.38 -14.65 -25.65
C GLY A 344 -7.70 -15.40 -26.80
N ASN A 345 -8.09 -16.67 -26.94
CA ASN A 345 -7.73 -17.53 -28.07
C ASN A 345 -8.93 -18.45 -28.41
N PRO A 346 -9.66 -18.24 -29.53
CA PRO A 346 -9.40 -17.27 -30.59
C PRO A 346 -9.52 -15.83 -30.11
N ARG A 347 -8.84 -14.92 -30.82
CA ARG A 347 -8.78 -13.50 -30.49
C ARG A 347 -10.14 -12.84 -30.65
N PHE A 348 -10.50 -11.99 -29.69
CA PHE A 348 -11.72 -11.15 -29.74
C PHE A 348 -11.47 -9.76 -29.15
N THR A 349 -12.37 -8.83 -29.45
CA THR A 349 -12.42 -7.49 -28.85
C THR A 349 -13.17 -7.55 -27.51
N PRO A 350 -12.53 -7.25 -26.38
CA PRO A 350 -13.18 -7.33 -25.08
C PRO A 350 -14.21 -6.21 -24.88
N SER A 351 -15.28 -6.52 -24.14
CA SER A 351 -16.31 -5.56 -23.74
C SER A 351 -16.55 -5.57 -22.24
N TYR A 352 -16.78 -4.40 -21.65
CA TYR A 352 -16.78 -4.19 -20.21
C TYR A 352 -18.12 -3.64 -19.75
N ALA A 353 -18.59 -4.14 -18.60
CA ALA A 353 -19.69 -3.54 -17.85
C ALA A 353 -19.16 -2.45 -16.91
N GLY A 354 -20.09 -1.72 -16.27
CA GLY A 354 -19.74 -0.55 -15.47
C GLY A 354 -19.32 0.60 -16.37
N HIS A 355 -18.31 1.37 -15.95
CA HIS A 355 -17.77 2.48 -16.72
C HIS A 355 -16.26 2.33 -16.90
N LEU A 356 -15.74 3.05 -17.91
CA LEU A 356 -14.31 3.17 -18.13
C LEU A 356 -13.85 4.55 -17.68
N GLU A 357 -12.61 4.62 -17.23
CA GLU A 357 -11.93 5.86 -16.90
C GLU A 357 -10.61 5.94 -17.65
N VAL A 358 -10.34 7.10 -18.23
CA VAL A 358 -9.09 7.36 -18.94
C VAL A 358 -8.47 8.67 -18.47
N ARG A 359 -7.17 8.65 -18.24
CA ARG A 359 -6.38 9.87 -18.01
C ARG A 359 -5.06 9.82 -18.74
N ALA A 360 -4.50 10.99 -19.03
CA ALA A 360 -3.10 11.08 -19.43
C ALA A 360 -2.20 10.77 -18.23
N PHE A 361 -1.15 9.99 -18.46
CA PHE A 361 -0.18 9.58 -17.45
C PHE A 361 1.18 9.36 -18.14
N ASN A 362 2.17 10.19 -17.80
CA ASN A 362 3.52 10.15 -18.39
C ASN A 362 3.54 10.14 -19.93
N GLY A 363 2.71 10.97 -20.57
CA GLY A 363 2.62 11.06 -22.04
C GLY A 363 1.90 9.88 -22.71
N GLN A 364 1.36 8.93 -21.95
CA GLN A 364 0.52 7.83 -22.43
C GLN A 364 -0.85 7.88 -21.72
N LEU A 365 -1.71 6.89 -21.98
CA LEU A 365 -3.02 6.77 -21.36
C LEU A 365 -3.02 5.66 -20.31
N GLN A 366 -3.52 5.99 -19.12
CA GLN A 366 -3.96 4.99 -18.15
C GLN A 366 -5.45 4.71 -18.38
N LEU A 367 -5.81 3.43 -18.36
CA LEU A 367 -7.18 2.96 -18.57
C LEU A 367 -7.63 2.07 -17.41
N VAL A 368 -8.72 2.45 -16.76
CA VAL A 368 -9.31 1.73 -15.62
C VAL A 368 -10.75 1.36 -15.93
N ASN A 369 -11.16 0.15 -15.56
CA ASN A 369 -12.57 -0.23 -15.54
C ASN A 369 -13.04 -0.32 -14.09
N GLU A 370 -14.09 0.43 -13.75
CA GLU A 370 -14.79 0.26 -12.49
C GLU A 370 -16.13 -0.44 -12.72
N VAL A 371 -16.38 -1.48 -11.92
CA VAL A 371 -17.50 -2.40 -12.12
C VAL A 371 -17.92 -3.02 -10.77
N PRO A 372 -19.20 -3.39 -10.58
CA PRO A 372 -19.61 -4.15 -9.40
C PRO A 372 -18.83 -5.45 -9.24
N LEU A 373 -18.51 -5.82 -8.00
CA LEU A 373 -17.60 -6.93 -7.69
C LEU A 373 -18.06 -8.27 -8.30
N ASP A 374 -19.34 -8.63 -8.21
CA ASP A 374 -19.84 -9.87 -8.83
C ASP A 374 -19.84 -9.82 -10.36
N THR A 375 -20.11 -8.64 -10.95
CA THR A 375 -20.07 -8.46 -12.41
C THR A 375 -18.63 -8.58 -12.94
N TYR A 376 -17.63 -8.13 -12.17
CA TYR A 376 -16.22 -8.41 -12.46
C TYR A 376 -15.94 -9.92 -12.53
N LEU A 377 -16.49 -10.68 -11.57
CA LEU A 377 -16.28 -12.12 -11.49
C LEU A 377 -16.91 -12.90 -12.65
N TYR A 378 -17.94 -12.36 -13.33
CA TYR A 378 -18.54 -13.03 -14.49
C TYR A 378 -17.54 -13.31 -15.61
N SER A 379 -16.48 -12.50 -15.73
CA SER A 379 -15.41 -12.74 -16.71
C SER A 379 -14.06 -13.09 -16.09
N VAL A 380 -13.84 -12.92 -14.78
CA VAL A 380 -12.68 -13.53 -14.10
C VAL A 380 -12.82 -15.05 -14.02
N VAL A 381 -13.94 -15.55 -13.51
CA VAL A 381 -14.12 -17.00 -13.29
C VAL A 381 -13.88 -17.82 -14.57
N PRO A 382 -14.48 -17.50 -15.73
CA PRO A 382 -14.20 -18.26 -16.96
C PRO A 382 -12.82 -17.96 -17.58
N SER A 383 -12.19 -16.83 -17.23
CA SER A 383 -10.82 -16.52 -17.67
C SER A 383 -9.78 -17.32 -16.89
N GLU A 384 -10.09 -17.68 -15.64
CA GLU A 384 -9.22 -18.43 -14.75
C GLU A 384 -9.47 -19.94 -14.79
N MET A 385 -10.74 -20.35 -14.74
CA MET A 385 -11.13 -21.75 -14.67
C MET A 385 -11.97 -22.16 -15.89
N PRO A 386 -11.63 -23.28 -16.57
CA PRO A 386 -12.44 -23.78 -17.67
C PRO A 386 -13.88 -24.08 -17.24
N VAL A 387 -14.85 -23.51 -17.96
CA VAL A 387 -16.29 -23.73 -17.69
C VAL A 387 -16.70 -25.21 -17.78
N SER A 388 -15.95 -26.01 -18.52
CA SER A 388 -16.15 -27.46 -18.62
C SER A 388 -15.91 -28.23 -17.33
N PHE A 389 -15.34 -27.61 -16.29
CA PHE A 389 -15.15 -28.24 -14.98
C PHE A 389 -16.48 -28.37 -14.21
N GLY A 390 -17.52 -27.63 -14.60
CA GLY A 390 -18.84 -27.68 -14.01
C GLY A 390 -19.04 -26.69 -12.86
N VAL A 391 -20.29 -26.56 -12.42
CA VAL A 391 -20.71 -25.47 -11.51
C VAL A 391 -20.04 -25.53 -10.14
N GLU A 392 -19.84 -26.73 -9.55
CA GLU A 392 -19.22 -26.83 -8.23
C GLU A 392 -17.77 -26.32 -8.22
N PRO A 393 -16.87 -26.73 -9.14
CA PRO A 393 -15.55 -26.10 -9.28
C PRO A 393 -15.61 -24.59 -9.52
N LEU A 394 -16.54 -24.12 -10.35
CA LEU A 394 -16.69 -22.70 -10.64
C LEU A 394 -17.14 -21.91 -9.41
N LYS A 395 -17.89 -22.51 -8.47
CA LYS A 395 -18.22 -21.88 -7.17
C LYS A 395 -16.98 -21.70 -6.30
N VAL A 396 -16.12 -22.72 -6.24
CA VAL A 396 -14.84 -22.61 -5.52
C VAL A 396 -14.01 -21.47 -6.12
N GLN A 397 -13.90 -21.41 -7.45
CA GLN A 397 -13.20 -20.32 -8.14
C GLN A 397 -13.85 -18.95 -7.88
N ALA A 398 -15.18 -18.86 -7.85
CA ALA A 398 -15.88 -17.60 -7.58
C ALA A 398 -15.57 -17.06 -6.18
N VAL A 399 -15.65 -17.90 -5.14
CA VAL A 399 -15.34 -17.50 -3.76
C VAL A 399 -13.85 -17.17 -3.59
N ALA A 400 -12.96 -18.00 -4.12
CA ALA A 400 -11.52 -17.73 -4.07
C ALA A 400 -11.16 -16.45 -4.85
N ALA A 401 -11.79 -16.21 -6.00
CA ALA A 401 -11.54 -15.01 -6.79
C ALA A 401 -12.07 -13.75 -6.09
N ARG A 402 -13.27 -13.81 -5.50
CA ARG A 402 -13.85 -12.70 -4.72
C ARG A 402 -13.01 -12.35 -3.50
N SER A 403 -12.60 -13.36 -2.73
CA SER A 403 -11.78 -13.15 -1.52
C SER A 403 -10.44 -12.52 -1.86
N TYR A 404 -9.81 -12.95 -2.95
CA TYR A 404 -8.57 -12.36 -3.45
C TYR A 404 -8.79 -10.92 -3.91
N ALA A 405 -9.86 -10.66 -4.66
CA ALA A 405 -10.21 -9.31 -5.12
C ALA A 405 -10.41 -8.37 -3.93
N VAL A 406 -11.23 -8.76 -2.94
CA VAL A 406 -11.47 -7.98 -1.72
C VAL A 406 -10.16 -7.78 -0.93
N SER A 407 -9.38 -8.83 -0.73
CA SER A 407 -8.06 -8.75 -0.08
C SER A 407 -7.10 -7.81 -0.84
N SER A 408 -7.19 -7.73 -2.17
CA SER A 408 -6.37 -6.83 -2.99
C SER A 408 -6.81 -5.37 -2.87
N ILE A 409 -8.12 -5.12 -2.67
CA ILE A 409 -8.65 -3.78 -2.37
C ILE A 409 -8.05 -3.25 -1.08
N TYR A 410 -8.13 -4.01 0.02
CA TYR A 410 -7.54 -3.62 1.31
C TYR A 410 -6.01 -3.49 1.25
N ARG A 411 -5.32 -4.35 0.48
CA ARG A 411 -3.86 -4.24 0.27
C ARG A 411 -3.45 -3.03 -0.57
N SER A 412 -4.36 -2.48 -1.40
CA SER A 412 -4.16 -1.25 -2.17
C SER A 412 -2.87 -1.21 -3.02
N GLY A 413 -2.45 -2.37 -3.55
CA GLY A 413 -1.18 -2.50 -4.29
C GLY A 413 -1.09 -1.68 -5.59
N PHE A 414 -2.25 -1.32 -6.18
CA PHE A 414 -2.36 -0.51 -7.40
C PHE A 414 -2.86 0.92 -7.13
N ARG A 415 -2.80 1.41 -5.89
CA ARG A 415 -3.33 2.73 -5.50
C ARG A 415 -2.79 3.92 -6.30
N ALA A 416 -1.54 3.84 -6.77
CA ALA A 416 -0.96 4.87 -7.65
C ALA A 416 -1.58 4.88 -9.07
N TYR A 417 -2.18 3.76 -9.47
CA TYR A 417 -2.82 3.56 -10.77
C TYR A 417 -4.34 3.78 -10.76
N ALA A 418 -4.88 4.32 -9.67
CA ALA A 418 -6.32 4.42 -9.45
C ALA A 418 -7.08 3.08 -9.55
N ALA A 419 -6.44 1.99 -9.15
CA ALA A 419 -6.97 0.64 -9.27
C ALA A 419 -6.66 -0.21 -8.03
N HIS A 420 -7.36 -1.34 -7.93
CA HIS A 420 -7.16 -2.35 -6.89
C HIS A 420 -6.33 -3.53 -7.41
N VAL A 421 -6.50 -3.86 -8.69
CA VAL A 421 -5.88 -4.98 -9.40
C VAL A 421 -5.56 -4.57 -10.85
N ASP A 422 -4.74 -5.36 -11.52
CA ASP A 422 -4.66 -5.36 -12.99
C ASP A 422 -5.44 -6.55 -13.60
N ASP A 423 -5.62 -6.54 -14.92
CA ASP A 423 -6.37 -7.58 -15.66
C ASP A 423 -5.52 -8.79 -16.09
N SER A 424 -4.31 -8.95 -15.55
CA SER A 424 -3.34 -9.97 -15.95
C SER A 424 -3.09 -11.03 -14.86
N VAL A 425 -2.21 -11.99 -15.14
CA VAL A 425 -1.75 -12.99 -14.17
C VAL A 425 -0.99 -12.40 -12.97
N SER A 426 -0.65 -11.10 -13.00
CA SER A 426 -0.08 -10.40 -11.85
C SER A 426 -1.11 -10.21 -10.73
N SER A 427 -2.39 -10.19 -11.10
CA SER A 427 -3.53 -10.20 -10.18
C SER A 427 -4.42 -11.41 -10.48
N GLN A 428 -5.47 -11.20 -11.28
CA GLN A 428 -6.35 -12.22 -11.82
C GLN A 428 -6.65 -11.87 -13.27
N VAL A 429 -6.66 -12.89 -14.12
CA VAL A 429 -6.97 -12.72 -15.53
C VAL A 429 -8.43 -12.28 -15.66
N TYR A 430 -8.63 -11.05 -16.13
CA TYR A 430 -9.94 -10.44 -16.28
C TYR A 430 -10.28 -10.26 -17.76
N ASN A 431 -11.47 -10.74 -18.16
CA ASN A 431 -12.02 -10.57 -19.51
C ASN A 431 -11.14 -11.14 -20.65
N ASN A 432 -10.36 -12.19 -20.36
CA ASN A 432 -9.64 -12.96 -21.37
C ASN A 432 -10.49 -14.07 -21.99
N VAL A 433 -11.59 -14.43 -21.32
CA VAL A 433 -12.67 -15.28 -21.80
C VAL A 433 -13.98 -14.52 -21.54
N PRO A 434 -14.90 -14.45 -22.52
CA PRO A 434 -16.21 -13.82 -22.32
C PRO A 434 -17.02 -14.50 -21.21
N GLU A 435 -18.06 -13.83 -20.73
CA GLU A 435 -18.97 -14.39 -19.73
C GLU A 435 -19.70 -15.65 -20.25
N TYR A 436 -19.87 -16.64 -19.38
CA TYR A 436 -20.61 -17.88 -19.68
C TYR A 436 -21.73 -18.10 -18.66
N PRO A 437 -22.90 -18.63 -19.06
CA PRO A 437 -24.03 -18.84 -18.15
C PRO A 437 -23.69 -19.68 -16.91
N GLU A 438 -22.84 -20.70 -17.05
CA GLU A 438 -22.44 -21.58 -15.95
C GLU A 438 -21.54 -20.86 -14.93
N SER A 439 -20.59 -20.04 -15.39
CA SER A 439 -19.73 -19.25 -14.50
C SER A 439 -20.52 -18.13 -13.83
N THR A 440 -21.38 -17.43 -14.58
CA THR A 440 -22.31 -16.43 -14.02
C THR A 440 -23.22 -17.05 -12.96
N ARG A 441 -23.76 -18.25 -13.21
CA ARG A 441 -24.56 -18.99 -12.23
C ARG A 441 -23.75 -19.30 -10.96
N ALA A 442 -22.51 -19.76 -11.09
CA ALA A 442 -21.65 -20.05 -9.94
C ALA A 442 -21.34 -18.80 -9.11
N VAL A 443 -21.06 -17.67 -9.77
CA VAL A 443 -20.89 -16.36 -9.10
C VAL A 443 -22.14 -15.97 -8.34
N ASN A 444 -23.32 -16.07 -8.97
CA ASN A 444 -24.60 -15.71 -8.35
C ASN A 444 -24.98 -16.62 -7.17
N GLU A 445 -24.78 -17.94 -7.29
CA GLU A 445 -25.05 -18.89 -6.20
C GLU A 445 -24.08 -18.72 -5.01
N THR A 446 -22.99 -17.95 -5.19
CA THR A 446 -22.00 -17.63 -4.14
C THR A 446 -21.84 -16.12 -3.93
N SER A 447 -22.86 -15.33 -4.31
CA SER A 447 -22.80 -13.86 -4.21
C SER A 447 -22.46 -13.42 -2.79
N GLY A 448 -21.50 -12.50 -2.67
CA GLY A 448 -21.00 -11.98 -1.39
C GLY A 448 -20.22 -12.98 -0.51
N ARG A 449 -20.08 -14.26 -0.92
CA ARG A 449 -19.33 -15.25 -0.12
C ARG A 449 -17.82 -15.06 -0.29
N ILE A 450 -17.12 -14.94 0.83
CA ILE A 450 -15.65 -14.77 0.91
C ILE A 450 -15.05 -15.64 2.02
N LEU A 451 -13.74 -15.85 1.97
CA LEU A 451 -12.97 -16.50 3.02
C LEU A 451 -12.31 -15.47 3.95
N THR A 452 -12.41 -15.69 5.25
CA THR A 452 -11.74 -14.95 6.32
C THR A 452 -10.81 -15.87 7.12
N TYR A 453 -9.82 -15.29 7.78
CA TYR A 453 -8.98 -15.98 8.76
C TYR A 453 -8.74 -15.06 9.95
N GLY A 454 -9.32 -15.40 11.10
CA GLY A 454 -9.50 -14.43 12.17
C GLY A 454 -10.39 -13.28 11.70
N ASP A 455 -10.02 -12.05 12.01
CA ASP A 455 -10.80 -10.85 11.65
C ASP A 455 -10.42 -10.25 10.27
N ALA A 456 -9.57 -10.94 9.50
CA ALA A 456 -9.07 -10.46 8.21
C ALA A 456 -9.57 -11.29 7.03
N ILE A 457 -9.70 -10.64 5.86
CA ILE A 457 -10.00 -11.33 4.60
C ILE A 457 -8.80 -12.22 4.22
N ALA A 458 -9.08 -13.50 4.00
CA ALA A 458 -8.06 -14.47 3.68
C ALA A 458 -7.46 -14.22 2.29
N ASP A 459 -6.15 -14.44 2.20
CA ASP A 459 -5.42 -14.41 0.94
C ASP A 459 -5.61 -15.71 0.16
N THR A 460 -6.44 -15.67 -0.88
CA THR A 460 -6.87 -16.87 -1.61
C THR A 460 -6.19 -17.01 -2.97
N ARG A 461 -4.86 -16.88 -3.02
CA ARG A 461 -4.10 -17.16 -4.25
C ARG A 461 -4.37 -18.58 -4.76
N PHE A 462 -4.37 -18.73 -6.07
CA PHE A 462 -4.66 -19.98 -6.76
C PHE A 462 -3.82 -20.09 -8.03
N PHE A 463 -3.69 -21.32 -8.56
CA PHE A 463 -2.88 -21.61 -9.72
C PHE A 463 -3.44 -22.79 -10.52
N SER A 464 -2.90 -23.00 -11.72
CA SER A 464 -3.49 -23.93 -12.68
C SER A 464 -3.47 -25.39 -12.23
N THR A 465 -2.30 -25.93 -11.88
CA THR A 465 -2.15 -27.37 -11.64
C THR A 465 -1.02 -27.64 -10.68
N SER A 466 -1.26 -28.48 -9.68
CA SER A 466 -0.22 -28.96 -8.77
C SER A 466 0.54 -30.13 -9.39
N SER A 467 1.77 -30.33 -8.94
CA SER A 467 2.54 -31.54 -9.27
C SER A 467 2.06 -32.77 -8.47
N GLY A 468 0.99 -32.66 -7.68
CA GLY A 468 0.56 -33.61 -6.65
C GLY A 468 0.92 -33.17 -5.23
N VAL A 469 1.44 -31.95 -5.07
CA VAL A 469 1.75 -31.29 -3.80
C VAL A 469 1.70 -29.76 -4.01
N THR A 470 1.26 -28.99 -3.00
CA THR A 470 1.30 -27.51 -2.96
C THR A 470 2.59 -27.01 -2.30
N ALA A 471 2.83 -25.69 -2.30
CA ALA A 471 3.96 -25.07 -1.56
C ALA A 471 3.45 -24.17 -0.43
N ASN A 472 4.33 -23.89 0.55
CA ASN A 472 4.07 -22.85 1.55
C ASN A 472 4.22 -21.45 0.93
N PHE A 473 3.51 -20.46 1.44
CA PHE A 473 3.55 -19.07 0.95
C PHE A 473 4.97 -18.48 0.96
N GLU A 474 5.67 -18.62 2.07
CA GLU A 474 6.99 -18.05 2.30
C GLU A 474 8.08 -18.65 1.41
N GLU A 475 7.85 -19.85 0.87
CA GLU A 475 8.79 -20.53 -0.03
C GLU A 475 8.77 -19.97 -1.46
N VAL A 476 7.78 -19.13 -1.77
CA VAL A 476 7.52 -18.60 -3.12
C VAL A 476 7.70 -17.10 -3.17
N TRP A 477 7.24 -16.37 -2.15
CA TRP A 477 7.31 -14.92 -2.09
C TRP A 477 8.28 -14.43 -1.04
N HIS A 478 8.64 -13.16 -1.18
CA HIS A 478 9.45 -12.41 -0.23
C HIS A 478 8.53 -11.56 0.64
N ASP A 479 9.03 -11.14 1.79
CA ASP A 479 8.38 -10.19 2.65
C ASP A 479 8.39 -8.80 1.97
N PRO A 480 7.23 -8.19 1.71
CA PRO A 480 7.16 -6.94 0.94
C PRO A 480 7.72 -5.73 1.71
N ALA A 481 7.77 -5.76 3.03
CA ALA A 481 8.24 -4.65 3.85
C ALA A 481 9.78 -4.66 3.97
N THR A 482 10.37 -5.84 4.12
CA THR A 482 11.81 -6.01 4.35
C THR A 482 12.59 -6.44 3.11
N GLY A 483 11.91 -6.95 2.08
CA GLY A 483 12.55 -7.59 0.93
C GLY A 483 13.11 -8.98 1.22
N ALA A 484 12.95 -9.51 2.44
CA ALA A 484 13.54 -10.78 2.85
C ALA A 484 12.89 -11.96 2.14
N PHE A 485 13.70 -12.90 1.67
CA PHE A 485 13.24 -14.20 1.16
C PHE A 485 13.91 -15.32 1.97
N PRO A 486 13.15 -16.29 2.51
CA PRO A 486 11.69 -16.47 2.43
C PRO A 486 10.88 -15.38 3.17
N ALA A 487 9.60 -15.22 2.82
CA ALA A 487 8.68 -14.30 3.52
C ALA A 487 8.29 -14.80 4.93
N SER A 488 7.43 -14.05 5.61
CA SER A 488 6.74 -14.54 6.81
C SER A 488 5.69 -15.61 6.45
N PRO A 489 5.59 -16.73 7.20
CA PRO A 489 4.60 -17.77 6.93
C PRO A 489 3.14 -17.29 7.03
N VAL A 490 2.26 -17.87 6.21
CA VAL A 490 0.81 -17.63 6.24
C VAL A 490 0.10 -18.92 6.58
N SER A 491 -0.58 -18.97 7.74
CA SER A 491 -1.03 -20.21 8.40
C SER A 491 -1.98 -21.09 7.58
N TYR A 492 -2.71 -20.52 6.61
CA TYR A 492 -3.65 -21.22 5.76
C TYR A 492 -3.17 -21.37 4.30
N LEU A 493 -1.95 -20.93 3.98
CA LEU A 493 -1.32 -21.10 2.67
C LEU A 493 -0.11 -22.03 2.79
N VAL A 494 -0.40 -23.30 3.09
CA VAL A 494 0.58 -24.31 3.45
C VAL A 494 0.75 -25.38 2.38
N SER A 495 1.94 -26.00 2.38
CA SER A 495 2.25 -27.19 1.59
C SER A 495 1.40 -28.37 2.05
N GLY A 496 0.93 -29.16 1.08
CA GLY A 496 0.09 -30.32 1.35
C GLY A 496 -0.02 -31.25 0.14
N PRO A 497 -0.04 -32.58 0.36
CA PRO A 497 -0.18 -33.55 -0.72
C PRO A 497 -1.55 -33.44 -1.39
N GLN A 498 -1.57 -33.51 -2.72
CA GLN A 498 -2.79 -33.56 -3.54
C GLN A 498 -3.05 -34.97 -4.08
N LEU A 499 -2.59 -35.98 -3.31
CA LEU A 499 -2.72 -37.40 -3.65
C LEU A 499 -4.04 -37.97 -3.11
N LYS A 500 -4.66 -38.86 -3.89
CA LYS A 500 -5.85 -39.63 -3.47
C LYS A 500 -5.46 -40.83 -2.61
N SER A 501 -4.26 -41.37 -2.83
CA SER A 501 -3.74 -42.53 -2.13
C SER A 501 -2.21 -42.51 -2.10
N GLY A 502 -1.63 -43.27 -1.17
CA GLY A 502 -0.19 -43.34 -0.95
C GLY A 502 0.35 -42.21 -0.07
N SER A 503 1.66 -42.22 0.15
CA SER A 503 2.38 -41.22 0.93
C SER A 503 3.35 -40.45 0.03
N LEU A 504 3.32 -39.12 0.12
CA LEU A 504 4.29 -38.27 -0.54
C LEU A 504 5.70 -38.61 0.00
N PRO A 505 6.70 -38.88 -0.87
CA PRO A 505 8.09 -38.98 -0.40
C PRO A 505 8.55 -37.61 0.11
N ASP A 506 9.67 -37.55 0.84
CA ASP A 506 10.28 -36.28 1.23
C ASP A 506 10.81 -35.54 0.00
N VAL A 507 9.99 -34.64 -0.55
CA VAL A 507 10.30 -33.87 -1.76
C VAL A 507 11.15 -32.62 -1.46
N SER A 508 11.41 -32.31 -0.18
CA SER A 508 12.38 -31.28 0.20
C SER A 508 13.82 -31.73 -0.07
N GLY A 509 14.07 -33.05 -0.09
CA GLY A 509 15.33 -33.66 -0.50
C GLY A 509 15.38 -34.06 -1.97
N GLU A 510 16.56 -33.98 -2.60
CA GLU A 510 16.78 -34.33 -4.00
C GLU A 510 16.39 -35.78 -4.36
N GLU A 511 16.63 -36.74 -3.46
CA GLU A 511 16.29 -38.15 -3.70
C GLU A 511 14.77 -38.36 -3.79
N GLY A 512 14.01 -37.81 -2.84
CA GLY A 512 12.56 -37.91 -2.83
C GLY A 512 11.91 -37.07 -3.94
N ALA A 513 12.43 -35.88 -4.22
CA ALA A 513 12.02 -35.06 -5.37
C ALA A 513 12.22 -35.82 -6.68
N ARG A 514 13.38 -36.45 -6.88
CA ARG A 514 13.65 -37.27 -8.07
C ARG A 514 12.68 -38.45 -8.17
N LYS A 515 12.44 -39.19 -7.09
CA LYS A 515 11.45 -40.27 -7.07
C LYS A 515 10.05 -39.76 -7.45
N PHE A 516 9.67 -38.58 -6.97
CA PHE A 516 8.34 -38.02 -7.17
C PHE A 516 8.12 -37.48 -8.59
N PHE A 517 9.03 -36.66 -9.10
CA PHE A 517 8.88 -35.99 -10.40
C PHE A 517 9.16 -36.89 -11.60
N THR A 518 9.88 -38.00 -11.39
CA THR A 518 10.21 -38.94 -12.48
C THR A 518 9.29 -40.17 -12.54
N SER A 519 8.41 -40.35 -11.54
CA SER A 519 7.34 -41.35 -11.57
C SER A 519 6.07 -40.74 -12.18
N GLY A 520 5.52 -41.39 -13.21
CA GLY A 520 4.29 -40.96 -13.90
C GLY A 520 2.98 -41.48 -13.30
N ASP A 521 3.05 -42.34 -12.27
CA ASP A 521 1.91 -43.17 -11.87
C ASP A 521 1.17 -42.70 -10.61
N TRP A 522 1.51 -41.55 -10.05
CA TRP A 522 0.85 -41.01 -8.86
C TRP A 522 -0.66 -40.86 -9.05
N ASP A 523 -1.44 -41.30 -8.07
CA ASP A 523 -2.88 -41.12 -8.02
C ASP A 523 -3.20 -39.80 -7.33
N SER A 524 -3.44 -38.76 -8.11
CA SER A 524 -3.60 -37.37 -7.68
C SER A 524 -4.92 -36.78 -8.16
N TYR A 525 -5.46 -35.83 -7.41
CA TYR A 525 -6.60 -35.02 -7.85
C TYR A 525 -6.27 -34.20 -9.11
N ASP A 526 -5.02 -33.78 -9.26
CA ASP A 526 -4.54 -33.00 -10.41
C ASP A 526 -4.20 -33.82 -11.66
N LYS A 527 -4.21 -35.16 -11.58
CA LYS A 527 -3.68 -36.05 -12.63
C LYS A 527 -4.31 -35.85 -14.01
N ALA A 528 -5.57 -35.40 -14.05
CA ALA A 528 -6.29 -35.12 -15.30
C ALA A 528 -5.73 -33.91 -16.07
N SER A 529 -4.94 -33.05 -15.42
CA SER A 529 -4.30 -31.91 -16.09
C SER A 529 -3.15 -32.37 -16.97
N PRO A 530 -3.06 -31.91 -18.23
CA PRO A 530 -1.85 -32.08 -19.05
C PRO A 530 -0.57 -31.60 -18.36
N TRP A 531 -0.68 -30.63 -17.45
CA TRP A 531 0.44 -30.06 -16.73
C TRP A 531 0.89 -30.86 -15.52
N PHE A 532 0.18 -31.93 -15.13
CA PHE A 532 0.52 -32.71 -13.94
C PHE A 532 1.97 -33.22 -14.00
N ARG A 533 2.45 -33.58 -15.18
CA ARG A 533 3.85 -33.89 -15.48
C ARG A 533 4.24 -33.30 -16.83
N TRP A 534 5.47 -32.83 -16.92
CA TRP A 534 6.05 -32.30 -18.15
C TRP A 534 7.57 -32.55 -18.18
N GLU A 535 8.12 -32.59 -19.40
CA GLU A 535 9.55 -32.59 -19.63
C GLU A 535 9.93 -31.61 -20.73
N VAL A 536 11.11 -31.01 -20.62
CA VAL A 536 11.72 -30.21 -21.69
C VAL A 536 13.22 -30.44 -21.70
N GLU A 537 13.79 -30.49 -22.89
CA GLU A 537 15.21 -30.76 -23.12
C GLU A 537 15.84 -29.64 -23.94
N MET A 538 16.96 -29.13 -23.45
CA MET A 538 17.74 -28.06 -24.05
C MET A 538 19.21 -28.47 -24.13
N THR A 539 19.84 -28.21 -25.27
CA THR A 539 21.30 -28.32 -25.37
C THR A 539 21.95 -27.29 -24.47
N ARG A 540 23.24 -27.48 -24.15
CA ARG A 540 24.00 -26.49 -23.38
C ARG A 540 23.90 -25.09 -24.01
N GLU A 541 24.11 -24.99 -25.33
CA GLU A 541 24.11 -23.71 -26.06
C GLU A 541 22.74 -23.00 -26.02
N GLU A 542 21.65 -23.75 -26.17
CA GLU A 542 20.30 -23.16 -26.08
C GLU A 542 19.99 -22.64 -24.68
N LEU A 543 20.47 -23.32 -23.64
CA LEU A 543 20.31 -22.87 -22.27
C LEU A 543 21.20 -21.66 -21.95
N GLU A 544 22.44 -21.65 -22.43
CA GLU A 544 23.35 -20.50 -22.36
C GLU A 544 22.70 -19.26 -23.00
N ASP A 545 22.13 -19.39 -24.20
CA ASP A 545 21.48 -18.29 -24.91
C ASP A 545 20.23 -17.78 -24.18
N SER A 546 19.43 -18.67 -23.58
CA SER A 546 18.28 -18.28 -22.76
C SER A 546 18.73 -17.50 -21.52
N ILE A 547 19.72 -18.00 -20.78
CA ILE A 547 20.26 -17.35 -19.58
C ILE A 547 20.88 -15.99 -19.93
N LYS A 548 21.66 -15.92 -21.00
CA LYS A 548 22.29 -14.70 -21.50
C LYS A 548 21.28 -13.60 -21.79
N GLN A 549 20.11 -13.96 -22.33
CA GLN A 549 19.06 -13.00 -22.62
C GLN A 549 18.28 -12.58 -21.35
N PHE A 550 17.87 -13.54 -20.53
CA PHE A 550 16.87 -13.29 -19.49
C PHE A 550 17.43 -13.03 -18.09
N LEU A 551 18.65 -13.46 -17.77
CA LEU A 551 19.29 -13.19 -16.48
C LEU A 551 19.50 -11.68 -16.23
N PRO A 552 20.03 -10.88 -17.18
CA PRO A 552 20.17 -9.43 -16.99
C PRO A 552 18.82 -8.70 -16.93
N GLU A 553 17.81 -9.18 -17.67
CA GLU A 553 16.44 -8.64 -17.59
C GLU A 553 15.85 -8.84 -16.20
N ARG A 554 15.99 -10.04 -15.65
CA ARG A 554 15.47 -10.37 -14.32
C ARG A 554 16.21 -9.60 -13.22
N GLN A 555 17.53 -9.45 -13.32
CA GLN A 555 18.32 -8.69 -12.35
C GLN A 555 17.95 -7.21 -12.34
N ARG A 556 17.74 -6.58 -13.50
CA ARG A 556 17.29 -5.18 -13.57
C ARG A 556 15.91 -4.98 -12.96
N ALA A 557 15.04 -5.97 -13.09
CA ALA A 557 13.69 -5.87 -12.58
C ALA A 557 13.58 -6.21 -11.08
N GLN A 558 14.43 -7.10 -10.54
CA GLN A 558 14.55 -7.37 -9.08
C GLN A 558 15.98 -7.83 -8.74
N SER A 559 16.84 -6.89 -8.36
CA SER A 559 18.27 -7.15 -8.11
C SER A 559 18.54 -8.10 -6.95
N ASP A 560 17.71 -8.03 -5.91
CA ASP A 560 17.96 -8.72 -4.64
C ASP A 560 17.72 -10.24 -4.71
N TYR A 561 17.15 -10.72 -5.81
CA TYR A 561 16.85 -12.13 -6.03
C TYR A 561 17.69 -12.76 -7.15
N VAL A 562 18.62 -11.99 -7.73
CA VAL A 562 19.63 -12.48 -8.69
C VAL A 562 21.01 -12.07 -8.18
N LEU A 563 21.68 -13.00 -7.51
CA LEU A 563 22.94 -12.73 -6.82
C LEU A 563 24.12 -13.28 -7.62
N THR A 564 25.23 -12.54 -7.63
CA THR A 564 26.50 -12.94 -8.23
C THR A 564 27.47 -13.35 -7.14
N GLU A 565 28.19 -14.46 -7.35
CA GLU A 565 29.27 -14.89 -6.46
C GLU A 565 30.48 -13.94 -6.58
N GLU A 566 30.94 -13.43 -5.43
CA GLU A 566 32.17 -12.68 -5.29
C GLU A 566 32.84 -13.05 -3.96
N ASN A 567 34.09 -13.55 -4.03
CA ASN A 567 34.93 -13.83 -2.86
C ASN A 567 34.27 -14.74 -1.80
N GLY A 568 33.53 -15.74 -2.24
CA GLY A 568 32.81 -16.71 -1.41
C GLY A 568 31.46 -16.21 -0.88
N ARG A 569 30.93 -15.10 -1.40
CA ARG A 569 29.64 -14.52 -0.99
C ARG A 569 28.78 -14.20 -2.21
N PHE A 570 27.46 -14.27 -2.03
CA PHE A 570 26.51 -13.87 -3.06
C PHE A 570 26.02 -12.45 -2.81
N VAL A 571 26.20 -11.57 -3.78
CA VAL A 571 25.84 -10.14 -3.70
C VAL A 571 25.03 -9.71 -4.93
N ALA A 572 24.11 -8.76 -4.75
CA ALA A 572 23.36 -8.18 -5.86
C ALA A 572 24.29 -7.28 -6.70
N LYS A 573 24.45 -7.61 -7.99
CA LYS A 573 25.31 -6.87 -8.92
C LYS A 573 24.73 -6.91 -10.33
N GLU A 574 25.05 -5.90 -11.13
CA GLU A 574 24.75 -5.90 -12.57
C GLU A 574 25.35 -7.13 -13.26
N ILE A 575 24.56 -7.75 -14.13
CA ILE A 575 24.93 -8.95 -14.86
C ILE A 575 25.66 -8.53 -16.15
N PRO A 576 26.88 -9.05 -16.42
CA PRO A 576 27.60 -8.71 -17.65
C PRO A 576 26.89 -9.29 -18.88
N ALA A 577 27.20 -8.75 -20.07
CA ALA A 577 26.55 -9.15 -21.32
C ALA A 577 26.75 -10.63 -21.70
N ASP A 578 27.80 -11.28 -21.20
CA ASP A 578 28.07 -12.71 -21.38
C ASP A 578 28.31 -13.37 -20.01
N PRO A 579 27.25 -13.64 -19.25
CA PRO A 579 27.37 -13.98 -17.83
C PRO A 579 28.04 -15.32 -17.56
N LEU A 580 27.79 -16.32 -18.42
CA LEU A 580 28.29 -17.67 -18.17
C LEU A 580 29.60 -17.97 -18.90
N GLY A 581 29.87 -17.37 -20.06
CA GLY A 581 30.83 -17.98 -20.99
C GLY A 581 30.29 -19.36 -21.37
N LYS A 582 30.96 -20.43 -20.94
CA LYS A 582 30.37 -21.78 -20.99
C LYS A 582 29.72 -22.16 -19.67
N LEU A 583 28.54 -22.76 -19.75
CA LEU A 583 27.81 -23.34 -18.64
C LEU A 583 28.55 -24.59 -18.11
N GLU A 584 28.94 -24.54 -16.84
CA GLU A 584 29.68 -25.60 -16.15
C GLU A 584 28.77 -26.47 -15.28
N ASP A 585 27.78 -25.87 -14.60
CA ASP A 585 26.88 -26.60 -13.70
C ASP A 585 25.55 -25.89 -13.40
N LEU A 586 24.55 -26.68 -13.01
CA LEU A 586 23.30 -26.21 -12.39
C LEU A 586 23.03 -27.03 -11.14
N ARG A 587 22.81 -26.37 -10.00
CA ARG A 587 22.60 -27.02 -8.71
C ARG A 587 21.39 -26.47 -7.99
N VAL A 588 20.53 -27.38 -7.54
CA VAL A 588 19.47 -27.05 -6.58
C VAL A 588 20.14 -26.88 -5.22
N ILE A 589 20.07 -25.67 -4.66
CA ILE A 589 20.66 -25.35 -3.35
C ILE A 589 19.64 -25.58 -2.25
N GLN A 590 18.38 -25.20 -2.48
CA GLN A 590 17.31 -25.35 -1.51
C GLN A 590 15.97 -25.64 -2.20
N ARG A 591 15.20 -26.52 -1.57
CA ARG A 591 13.78 -26.74 -1.87
C ARG A 591 12.92 -26.36 -0.68
N GLY A 592 11.68 -25.98 -0.98
CA GLY A 592 10.61 -25.89 0.00
C GLY A 592 10.10 -27.28 0.40
N GLU A 593 9.24 -27.33 1.39
CA GLU A 593 8.54 -28.53 1.85
C GLU A 593 7.71 -29.17 0.73
N GLY A 594 7.14 -28.37 -0.16
CA GLY A 594 6.44 -28.82 -1.36
C GLY A 594 7.35 -29.33 -2.50
N GLY A 595 8.67 -29.22 -2.33
CA GLY A 595 9.66 -29.64 -3.32
C GLY A 595 9.87 -28.66 -4.48
N ASN A 596 9.23 -27.48 -4.45
CA ASN A 596 9.58 -26.34 -5.31
C ASN A 596 11.02 -25.90 -5.03
N ILE A 597 11.79 -25.65 -6.08
CA ILE A 597 13.13 -25.08 -5.93
C ILE A 597 13.00 -23.62 -5.48
N MET A 598 13.59 -23.31 -4.33
CA MET A 598 13.66 -21.96 -3.75
C MET A 598 14.94 -21.24 -4.17
N GLU A 599 16.05 -21.98 -4.24
CA GLU A 599 17.36 -21.49 -4.61
C GLU A 599 18.00 -22.39 -5.67
N LEU A 600 18.41 -21.79 -6.78
CA LEU A 600 19.16 -22.46 -7.84
C LEU A 600 20.47 -21.72 -8.10
N GLU A 601 21.56 -22.47 -8.15
CA GLU A 601 22.88 -21.97 -8.55
C GLU A 601 23.19 -22.36 -9.98
N ILE A 602 23.67 -21.40 -10.76
CA ILE A 602 24.12 -21.58 -12.14
C ILE A 602 25.59 -21.17 -12.20
N ALA A 603 26.47 -22.10 -12.56
CA ALA A 603 27.90 -21.85 -12.65
C ALA A 603 28.35 -21.86 -14.12
N GLY A 604 29.12 -20.85 -14.51
CA GLY A 604 29.81 -20.80 -15.79
C GLY A 604 31.24 -20.28 -15.66
N GLU A 605 32.01 -20.41 -16.74
CA GLU A 605 33.41 -19.95 -16.85
C GLU A 605 33.61 -18.49 -16.40
N ASN A 606 32.64 -17.61 -16.67
CA ASN A 606 32.73 -16.18 -16.38
C ASN A 606 32.13 -15.77 -15.01
N GLY A 607 31.36 -16.65 -14.36
CA GLY A 607 30.65 -16.29 -13.13
C GLY A 607 29.70 -17.37 -12.62
N THR A 608 29.41 -17.30 -11.33
CA THR A 608 28.40 -18.13 -10.66
C THR A 608 27.30 -17.23 -10.13
N TYR A 609 26.05 -17.66 -10.34
CA TYR A 609 24.86 -16.88 -10.00
C TYR A 609 23.91 -17.71 -9.14
N ARG A 610 23.29 -17.08 -8.15
CA ARG A 610 22.24 -17.66 -7.32
C ARG A 610 20.92 -16.97 -7.58
N LEU A 611 19.95 -17.76 -8.02
CA LEU A 611 18.59 -17.33 -8.29
C LEU A 611 17.71 -17.70 -7.10
N LEU A 612 17.04 -16.71 -6.54
CA LEU A 612 16.08 -16.89 -5.45
C LEU A 612 14.65 -16.76 -6.00
N LYS A 613 13.72 -17.51 -5.42
CA LYS A 613 12.28 -17.56 -5.75
C LYS A 613 11.97 -18.28 -7.06
N GLU A 614 10.80 -18.89 -7.09
CA GLU A 614 10.35 -19.71 -8.21
C GLU A 614 10.22 -18.92 -9.52
N TYR A 615 9.70 -17.69 -9.46
CA TYR A 615 9.50 -16.86 -10.65
C TYR A 615 10.82 -16.49 -11.31
N THR A 616 11.85 -16.09 -10.53
CA THR A 616 13.19 -15.78 -11.04
C THR A 616 13.76 -16.98 -11.80
N ILE A 617 13.69 -18.17 -11.20
CA ILE A 617 14.20 -19.40 -11.79
C ILE A 617 13.46 -19.71 -13.09
N ARG A 618 12.12 -19.68 -13.09
CA ARG A 618 11.32 -19.99 -14.29
C ARG A 618 11.49 -18.97 -15.40
N PHE A 619 11.72 -17.71 -15.04
CA PHE A 619 11.98 -16.62 -15.96
C PHE A 619 13.36 -16.74 -16.60
N THR A 620 14.38 -17.12 -15.85
CA THR A 620 15.74 -17.25 -16.37
C THR A 620 15.90 -18.51 -17.23
N LEU A 621 15.24 -19.61 -16.87
CA LEU A 621 15.36 -20.91 -17.55
C LEU A 621 14.25 -21.15 -18.59
N ARG A 622 13.82 -20.09 -19.29
CA ARG A 622 12.71 -20.17 -20.25
C ARG A 622 13.04 -21.13 -21.40
N PRO A 623 12.15 -22.08 -21.71
CA PRO A 623 12.34 -22.98 -22.85
C PRO A 623 11.88 -22.30 -24.15
N VAL A 624 12.52 -21.19 -24.50
CA VAL A 624 12.24 -20.42 -25.71
C VAL A 624 13.47 -20.37 -26.62
N ARG A 625 13.25 -20.51 -27.92
CA ARG A 625 14.30 -20.28 -28.91
C ARG A 625 14.68 -18.80 -28.94
N THR A 626 15.83 -18.47 -28.36
CA THR A 626 16.43 -17.12 -28.40
C THR A 626 17.45 -16.98 -29.54
N SER A 627 18.05 -18.09 -29.96
CA SER A 627 18.99 -18.19 -31.08
C SER A 627 18.79 -19.51 -31.87
N GLY A 628 19.47 -19.65 -33.01
CA GLY A 628 19.43 -20.88 -33.81
C GLY A 628 18.11 -21.09 -34.58
N SER A 629 17.93 -22.29 -35.15
CA SER A 629 16.77 -22.64 -35.99
C SER A 629 15.79 -23.62 -35.33
N ARG A 630 16.22 -24.35 -34.28
CA ARG A 630 15.42 -25.39 -33.62
C ARG A 630 14.49 -24.80 -32.56
N ASP A 631 13.21 -25.10 -32.63
CA ASP A 631 12.28 -24.79 -31.55
C ASP A 631 12.55 -25.67 -30.33
N ILE A 632 12.39 -25.09 -29.14
CA ILE A 632 12.46 -25.83 -27.88
C ILE A 632 11.09 -26.43 -27.60
N ILE A 633 11.04 -27.76 -27.48
CA ILE A 633 9.78 -28.52 -27.38
C ILE A 633 9.56 -28.97 -25.94
N LEU A 634 8.49 -28.46 -25.34
CA LEU A 634 7.97 -28.94 -24.06
C LEU A 634 6.96 -30.05 -24.31
N LYS A 635 7.13 -31.18 -23.66
CA LYS A 635 6.19 -32.31 -23.72
C LYS A 635 5.41 -32.42 -22.41
N ARG A 636 4.12 -32.66 -22.53
CA ARG A 636 3.20 -32.90 -21.41
C ARG A 636 2.86 -34.38 -21.34
N HIS A 637 2.45 -34.85 -20.17
CA HIS A 637 2.23 -36.29 -19.96
C HIS A 637 1.04 -36.87 -20.71
N ASP A 638 0.11 -36.03 -21.13
CA ASP A 638 -0.99 -36.40 -22.03
C ASP A 638 -0.52 -36.62 -23.49
N GLY A 639 0.78 -36.49 -23.76
CA GLY A 639 1.41 -36.66 -25.07
C GLY A 639 1.40 -35.40 -25.94
N SER A 640 0.76 -34.33 -25.48
CA SER A 640 0.74 -33.07 -26.22
C SER A 640 2.05 -32.28 -26.06
N THR A 641 2.34 -31.41 -27.04
CA THR A 641 3.59 -30.64 -27.07
C THR A 641 3.33 -29.15 -27.29
N LEU A 642 4.19 -28.32 -26.72
CA LEU A 642 4.23 -26.87 -26.92
C LEU A 642 5.62 -26.45 -27.38
N SER A 643 5.69 -25.57 -28.37
CA SER A 643 6.96 -25.01 -28.85
C SER A 643 7.21 -23.65 -28.22
N ASN A 644 8.45 -23.40 -27.81
CA ASN A 644 8.93 -22.11 -27.31
C ASN A 644 8.03 -21.52 -26.22
N TYR A 645 7.74 -22.32 -25.19
CA TYR A 645 6.83 -21.90 -24.11
C TYR A 645 7.48 -20.76 -23.31
N THR A 646 6.75 -19.65 -23.14
CA THR A 646 7.30 -18.34 -22.74
C THR A 646 7.79 -18.25 -21.30
N ILE A 647 7.54 -19.29 -20.50
CA ILE A 647 8.04 -19.43 -19.14
C ILE A 647 8.21 -20.90 -18.80
N LEU A 648 9.18 -21.28 -17.96
CA LEU A 648 9.19 -22.64 -17.43
C LEU A 648 7.89 -22.88 -16.61
N PRO A 649 7.19 -24.03 -16.73
CA PRO A 649 5.85 -24.15 -16.14
C PRO A 649 5.82 -24.00 -14.61
N SER A 650 6.82 -24.54 -13.91
CA SER A 650 6.95 -24.48 -12.45
C SER A 650 8.40 -24.77 -12.02
N THR A 651 8.73 -24.58 -10.74
CA THR A 651 9.99 -25.07 -10.14
C THR A 651 9.86 -26.40 -9.40
N PHE A 652 8.72 -27.08 -9.54
CA PHE A 652 8.50 -28.44 -9.02
C PHE A 652 9.10 -29.45 -9.98
N MET A 653 10.43 -29.56 -9.97
CA MET A 653 11.18 -30.32 -10.96
C MET A 653 12.50 -30.87 -10.44
N VAL A 654 13.07 -31.81 -11.19
CA VAL A 654 14.46 -32.24 -11.12
C VAL A 654 15.19 -32.00 -12.44
N LEU A 655 16.51 -31.96 -12.36
CA LEU A 655 17.42 -31.79 -13.48
C LEU A 655 18.14 -33.10 -13.79
N ASP A 656 18.23 -33.46 -15.07
CA ASP A 656 19.20 -34.43 -15.56
C ASP A 656 20.22 -33.71 -16.43
N ILE A 657 21.47 -33.75 -16.03
CA ILE A 657 22.58 -33.11 -16.72
C ILE A 657 23.41 -34.20 -17.39
N GLU A 658 23.40 -34.21 -18.72
CA GLU A 658 24.24 -35.10 -19.52
C GLU A 658 25.59 -34.42 -19.75
N ARG A 659 26.67 -35.18 -19.55
CA ARG A 659 28.05 -34.69 -19.73
C ARG A 659 28.82 -35.58 -20.71
N ASP A 660 29.71 -34.97 -21.48
CA ASP A 660 30.64 -35.69 -22.35
C ASP A 660 31.83 -36.30 -21.56
N ASN A 661 32.76 -36.95 -22.27
CA ASN A 661 33.96 -37.54 -21.68
C ASN A 661 34.93 -36.50 -21.07
N ASN A 662 34.77 -35.21 -21.38
CA ASN A 662 35.53 -34.10 -20.81
C ASN A 662 34.79 -33.43 -19.66
N ASN A 663 33.72 -34.05 -19.14
CA ASN A 663 32.84 -33.54 -18.09
C ASN A 663 32.11 -32.23 -18.48
N GLN A 664 32.00 -31.92 -19.77
CA GLN A 664 31.29 -30.75 -20.28
C GLN A 664 29.81 -31.07 -20.43
N ILE A 665 28.93 -30.15 -20.04
CA ILE A 665 27.49 -30.32 -20.23
C ILE A 665 27.18 -30.35 -21.73
N THR A 666 26.46 -31.37 -22.17
CA THR A 666 25.95 -31.47 -23.54
C THR A 666 24.47 -31.12 -23.61
N ASN A 667 23.70 -31.56 -22.62
CA ASN A 667 22.26 -31.50 -22.62
C ASN A 667 21.71 -31.44 -21.20
N ILE A 668 20.60 -30.71 -21.02
CA ILE A 668 19.89 -30.61 -19.76
C ILE A 668 18.43 -30.98 -20.01
N ARG A 669 17.94 -31.97 -19.26
CA ARG A 669 16.52 -32.31 -19.22
C ARG A 669 15.91 -31.86 -17.91
N PHE A 670 14.88 -31.03 -18.02
CA PHE A 670 14.02 -30.62 -16.91
C PHE A 670 12.82 -31.57 -16.87
N ARG A 671 12.62 -32.26 -15.74
CA ARG A 671 11.47 -33.15 -15.51
C ARG A 671 10.73 -32.68 -14.28
N GLY A 672 9.47 -32.28 -14.46
CA GLY A 672 8.69 -31.70 -13.39
C GLY A 672 7.21 -31.92 -13.53
N GLY A 673 6.45 -31.16 -12.75
CA GLY A 673 5.00 -31.19 -12.78
C GLY A 673 4.39 -29.88 -12.31
N GLY A 674 3.10 -29.75 -12.53
CA GLY A 674 2.33 -28.56 -12.23
C GLY A 674 2.62 -27.39 -13.17
N ASN A 675 1.79 -26.36 -13.04
CA ASN A 675 1.90 -25.10 -13.78
C ASN A 675 1.43 -23.95 -12.88
N GLY A 676 2.30 -22.97 -12.66
CA GLY A 676 2.09 -21.87 -11.72
C GLY A 676 2.92 -22.01 -10.43
N HIS A 677 2.62 -21.14 -9.46
CA HIS A 677 3.43 -20.96 -8.25
C HIS A 677 3.28 -22.08 -7.20
N GLY A 678 2.17 -22.84 -7.21
CA GLY A 678 2.00 -23.99 -6.31
C GLY A 678 1.35 -23.71 -4.95
N VAL A 679 1.27 -22.46 -4.52
CA VAL A 679 0.64 -22.06 -3.24
C VAL A 679 -0.88 -21.91 -3.34
N GLY A 680 -1.61 -22.37 -2.33
CA GLY A 680 -3.06 -22.21 -2.22
C GLY A 680 -3.84 -23.20 -3.09
N MET A 681 -4.88 -22.73 -3.77
CA MET A 681 -5.81 -23.59 -4.49
C MET A 681 -5.31 -23.98 -5.88
N SER A 682 -5.29 -25.29 -6.17
CA SER A 682 -5.04 -25.79 -7.53
C SER A 682 -6.32 -26.00 -8.32
N GLN A 683 -6.49 -25.34 -9.46
CA GLN A 683 -7.71 -25.40 -10.27
C GLN A 683 -8.05 -26.83 -10.76
N PHE A 684 -7.05 -27.59 -11.20
CA PHE A 684 -7.27 -29.00 -11.56
C PHE A 684 -7.47 -29.90 -10.34
N GLY A 685 -6.83 -29.60 -9.21
CA GLY A 685 -7.11 -30.24 -7.93
C GLY A 685 -8.57 -30.04 -7.47
N VAL A 686 -9.12 -28.83 -7.64
CA VAL A 686 -10.54 -28.53 -7.40
C VAL A 686 -11.45 -29.42 -8.24
N ARG A 687 -11.18 -29.52 -9.55
CA ARG A 687 -11.92 -30.43 -10.42
C ARG A 687 -11.84 -31.87 -9.94
N GLY A 688 -10.63 -32.35 -9.61
CA GLY A 688 -10.43 -33.70 -9.11
C GLY A 688 -11.20 -33.98 -7.82
N LEU A 689 -11.22 -33.06 -6.87
CA LEU A 689 -11.99 -33.20 -5.63
C LEU A 689 -13.50 -33.22 -5.89
N ALA A 690 -14.00 -32.32 -6.74
CA ALA A 690 -15.41 -32.29 -7.12
C ALA A 690 -15.85 -33.60 -7.81
N GLU A 691 -15.04 -34.14 -8.73
CA GLU A 691 -15.26 -35.45 -9.36
C GLU A 691 -15.25 -36.61 -8.33
N ASN A 692 -14.67 -36.41 -7.15
CA ASN A 692 -14.67 -37.37 -6.04
C ASN A 692 -15.72 -37.04 -4.96
N GLY A 693 -16.70 -36.17 -5.27
CA GLY A 693 -17.89 -35.96 -4.45
C GLY A 693 -17.78 -34.87 -3.39
N TYR A 694 -16.70 -34.09 -3.39
CA TYR A 694 -16.56 -32.94 -2.50
C TYR A 694 -17.43 -31.77 -2.98
N ASN A 695 -18.10 -31.09 -2.06
CA ASN A 695 -18.79 -29.84 -2.36
C ASN A 695 -17.84 -28.63 -2.30
N PHE A 696 -18.26 -27.47 -2.81
CA PHE A 696 -17.38 -26.30 -2.87
C PHE A 696 -16.84 -25.85 -1.50
N GLU A 697 -17.61 -25.95 -0.42
CA GLU A 697 -17.17 -25.56 0.94
C GLU A 697 -16.05 -26.48 1.45
N GLN A 698 -16.19 -27.80 1.24
CA GLN A 698 -15.16 -28.78 1.57
C GLN A 698 -13.88 -28.58 0.76
N ILE A 699 -14.01 -28.20 -0.52
CA ILE A 699 -12.85 -27.92 -1.38
C ILE A 699 -12.13 -26.65 -0.92
N LEU A 700 -12.85 -25.60 -0.56
CA LEU A 700 -12.24 -24.38 0.00
C LEU A 700 -11.49 -24.70 1.29
N ALA A 701 -12.10 -25.44 2.21
CA ALA A 701 -11.46 -25.85 3.47
C ALA A 701 -10.24 -26.77 3.27
N HIS A 702 -10.21 -27.55 2.18
CA HIS A 702 -9.05 -28.39 1.80
C HIS A 702 -7.84 -27.54 1.38
N PHE A 703 -8.05 -26.50 0.58
CA PHE A 703 -6.96 -25.65 0.07
C PHE A 703 -6.59 -24.49 0.99
N TYR A 704 -7.51 -24.05 1.85
CA TYR A 704 -7.33 -22.93 2.77
C TYR A 704 -7.71 -23.35 4.20
N PRO A 705 -6.94 -24.25 4.84
CA PRO A 705 -7.30 -24.81 6.14
C PRO A 705 -7.39 -23.73 7.21
N GLY A 706 -8.41 -23.81 8.07
CA GLY A 706 -8.62 -22.86 9.16
C GLY A 706 -9.31 -21.55 8.75
N THR A 707 -9.56 -21.32 7.46
CA THR A 707 -10.40 -20.20 7.01
C THR A 707 -11.88 -20.46 7.26
N VAL A 708 -12.66 -19.38 7.40
CA VAL A 708 -14.12 -19.40 7.58
C VAL A 708 -14.77 -18.77 6.37
N LEU A 709 -15.92 -19.31 5.97
CA LEU A 709 -16.70 -18.81 4.85
C LEU A 709 -17.77 -17.85 5.36
N GLU A 710 -17.65 -16.58 4.99
CA GLU A 710 -18.48 -15.49 5.48
C GLU A 710 -19.23 -14.78 4.35
N GLN A 711 -20.18 -13.92 4.73
CA GLN A 711 -20.99 -13.09 3.83
C GLN A 711 -20.55 -11.64 3.96
N LEU A 712 -20.05 -11.05 2.87
CA LEU A 712 -19.61 -9.66 2.80
C LEU A 712 -20.78 -8.67 2.73
N TYR A 713 -21.85 -9.03 2.01
CA TYR A 713 -23.03 -8.20 1.77
C TYR A 713 -24.30 -9.02 1.54
#